data_AF-A0A2P6U3L5-F1
#
_entry.id   AF-A0A2P6U3L5-F1
#
_cell.length_a   1.000
_cell.length_b   1.000
_cell.length_c   1.000
_cell.angle_alpha   90.00
_cell.angle_beta   90.00
_cell.angle_gamma   90.00
#
_symmetry.space_group_name_H-M   'P 1'
#
loop_
_entity.id
_entity.type
_entity.pdbx_description
1 polymer ?
#
loop_
_entity_poly.entity_id
_entity_poly.type
_entity_poly.pdbx_seq_one_letter_code
_entity_poly.pdbx_strand_id
1 'polypeptide(L)'
;MGLLRPSPYDASAAEKGSPWARRGSAGSDGTRTCAALALLAAAALLWVGLQWEPAYSSVVHPLRTADSSGSARWVPGRGGRDGHRSSFRGGQNTAQAQGHALGQGKRLLSFAACGDAAMQRVAILSGLVLAAEVNRTAVLPRLLVDGRGAEFGDVYNADMFVAGLRGQGLQVVAHPPDGSQPEQLELGAHYDAMASLQRTYASVQHISVSCPAFRLPPDLFVKHERLVFAATKALQLGTLLDTVLGAQQYMQRLSAGGLYNVLYLHAEQDWVQQCARWERATRGGRPDNCMNNTDTVGKNLQVHNVDTQVPLLLLTGQGSVDQELVGSAIVSLQNEGYKVVGWGDLPGVAGVATVLTRDAAALVQYYLALGAHQFAGNSVALADALLIMERWNAGRYATYYNGGNIPLEAHIPLFPMPWVFTYNDWSAGTEYDWMVQAAVTSAIEVGRVKPHCMFTGSTESPMYRWLAGKDITLILHTPEWKDALIRESMTGDVNIQARKRQSHLYKNVGAIVGAYLRIDIPKLPHFDQYNYVLFTDCDVYFRKHMKLIDWGSPLPSAIGMGYERYDWFPYNNGVMLWNMPYMKKTNADFIKWILSQHNGLYYGRYTAVDQGAFNQYYEDQVKGKPISRKFNAMIYLEFRDDARIVHLHGPKMNHYLEYLRTGNCQFGDLCTWGVYKGGLCKYAAEYRRYVPDWQVVHHVHRLCSNLVAGTWHPPHKNVPQNTCGA
;
A
#
# COMPACT_ATOMS: atom_id res chain seq x y z
N MET A 1 42.18 -0.44 -30.32
CA MET A 1 41.83 -0.87 -31.69
C MET A 1 40.38 -0.46 -31.96
N GLY A 2 40.11 0.23 -33.07
CA GLY A 2 38.77 0.39 -33.64
C GLY A 2 37.92 1.56 -33.13
N LEU A 3 38.19 2.77 -33.65
CA LEU A 3 37.31 3.95 -33.58
C LEU A 3 36.13 3.81 -34.56
N LEU A 4 34.90 4.07 -34.11
CA LEU A 4 33.79 4.43 -34.98
C LEU A 4 33.04 5.62 -34.37
N ARG A 5 33.11 6.77 -35.06
CA ARG A 5 32.27 7.96 -34.87
C ARG A 5 31.00 7.81 -35.73
N PRO A 6 29.83 8.29 -35.27
CA PRO A 6 28.70 8.56 -36.17
C PRO A 6 28.71 10.01 -36.67
N SER A 7 28.42 10.15 -37.96
CA SER A 7 28.17 11.39 -38.72
C SER A 7 26.81 12.01 -38.37
N PRO A 8 26.65 13.35 -38.46
CA PRO A 8 25.35 13.99 -38.31
C PRO A 8 24.52 13.90 -39.60
N TYR A 9 23.21 13.74 -39.46
CA TYR A 9 22.24 13.82 -40.56
C TYR A 9 21.52 15.17 -40.50
N ASP A 10 21.68 15.93 -41.58
CA ASP A 10 20.88 17.11 -41.92
C ASP A 10 19.47 16.69 -42.36
N ALA A 11 18.47 17.46 -41.96
CA ALA A 11 17.10 17.35 -42.47
C ALA A 11 16.63 18.72 -42.99
N SER A 12 16.59 18.86 -44.31
CA SER A 12 15.90 19.95 -45.01
C SER A 12 14.92 19.38 -46.03
N ALA A 13 13.66 19.82 -45.87
CA ALA A 13 12.62 20.07 -46.89
C ALA A 13 12.32 19.05 -48.01
N ALA A 14 11.04 18.66 -48.12
CA ALA A 14 10.34 18.56 -49.40
C ALA A 14 8.81 18.54 -49.22
N GLU A 15 8.17 19.64 -49.67
CA GLU A 15 6.77 19.67 -50.13
C GLU A 15 6.60 18.89 -51.44
N LYS A 16 5.41 18.30 -51.62
CA LYS A 16 4.68 17.96 -52.86
C LYS A 16 3.44 17.17 -52.38
N GLY A 17 2.17 17.53 -52.58
CA GLY A 17 1.52 18.27 -53.66
C GLY A 17 0.68 17.30 -54.50
N SER A 18 -0.62 17.61 -54.68
CA SER A 18 -1.57 17.13 -55.72
C SER A 18 -2.67 16.10 -55.30
N PRO A 19 -3.77 15.92 -56.09
CA PRO A 19 -4.99 16.73 -56.02
C PRO A 19 -6.30 15.91 -56.13
N TRP A 20 -7.42 16.27 -55.50
CA TRP A 20 -8.74 15.72 -55.89
C TRP A 20 -9.87 16.74 -55.84
N ALA A 21 -10.72 16.61 -56.84
CA ALA A 21 -11.62 17.59 -57.42
C ALA A 21 -13.01 17.67 -56.76
N ARG A 22 -13.67 18.81 -57.04
CA ARG A 22 -15.08 19.09 -56.82
C ARG A 22 -16.00 18.18 -57.66
N ARG A 23 -17.06 17.66 -57.03
CA ARG A 23 -18.45 17.47 -57.50
C ARG A 23 -19.28 17.34 -56.20
N GLY A 24 -20.37 18.03 -55.94
CA GLY A 24 -21.61 18.16 -56.71
C GLY A 24 -22.75 17.75 -55.77
N SER A 25 -23.69 18.65 -55.52
CA SER A 25 -24.82 18.54 -54.60
C SER A 25 -25.88 17.50 -55.00
N ALA A 26 -26.48 16.82 -54.01
CA ALA A 26 -27.93 16.52 -53.92
C ALA A 26 -28.25 15.67 -52.67
N GLY A 27 -29.43 15.90 -52.07
CA GLY A 27 -30.18 14.83 -51.39
C GLY A 27 -30.35 14.96 -49.87
N SER A 28 -31.42 15.63 -49.47
CA SER A 28 -32.05 15.55 -48.15
C SER A 28 -32.56 14.14 -47.84
N ASP A 29 -32.09 13.53 -46.75
CA ASP A 29 -32.85 12.64 -45.84
C ASP A 29 -31.88 11.98 -44.83
N GLY A 30 -31.65 12.65 -43.69
CA GLY A 30 -30.61 12.25 -42.73
C GLY A 30 -31.02 12.30 -41.25
N THR A 31 -32.30 12.42 -40.93
CA THR A 31 -32.75 12.59 -39.53
C THR A 31 -33.18 11.30 -38.83
N ARG A 32 -33.30 10.16 -39.53
CA ARG A 32 -33.63 8.87 -38.90
C ARG A 32 -32.43 7.94 -38.64
N THR A 33 -31.31 8.15 -39.32
CA THR A 33 -30.09 7.33 -39.15
C THR A 33 -29.22 7.76 -37.97
N CYS A 34 -29.27 9.03 -37.54
CA CYS A 34 -28.50 9.51 -36.39
C CYS A 34 -29.01 8.96 -35.04
N ALA A 35 -30.32 8.75 -34.88
CA ALA A 35 -30.90 8.21 -33.65
C ALA A 35 -30.55 6.72 -33.44
N ALA A 36 -30.53 5.93 -34.52
CA ALA A 36 -30.15 4.52 -34.47
C ALA A 36 -28.65 4.33 -34.17
N LEU A 37 -27.79 5.18 -34.75
CA LEU A 37 -26.35 5.17 -34.45
C LEU A 37 -26.04 5.63 -33.03
N ALA A 38 -26.77 6.62 -32.50
CA ALA A 38 -26.64 7.05 -31.11
C ALA A 38 -27.09 5.97 -30.11
N LEU A 39 -28.18 5.25 -30.42
CA LEU A 39 -28.66 4.12 -29.60
C LEU A 39 -27.70 2.92 -29.64
N LEU A 40 -27.12 2.61 -30.81
CA LEU A 40 -26.10 1.56 -30.93
C LEU A 40 -24.79 1.94 -30.22
N ALA A 41 -24.38 3.21 -30.28
CA ALA A 41 -23.22 3.69 -29.53
C ALA A 41 -23.47 3.69 -28.01
N ALA A 42 -24.67 4.08 -27.55
CA ALA A 42 -25.05 4.01 -26.15
C ALA A 42 -25.16 2.57 -25.64
N ALA A 43 -25.72 1.65 -26.43
CA ALA A 43 -25.77 0.23 -26.12
C ALA A 43 -24.38 -0.42 -26.10
N ALA A 44 -23.49 -0.03 -27.02
CA ALA A 44 -22.10 -0.47 -27.04
C ALA A 44 -21.33 0.05 -25.82
N LEU A 45 -21.54 1.32 -25.41
CA LEU A 45 -20.93 1.88 -24.20
C LEU A 45 -21.49 1.24 -22.92
N LEU A 46 -22.79 0.93 -22.87
CA LEU A 46 -23.40 0.15 -21.78
C LEU A 46 -22.86 -1.27 -21.72
N TRP A 47 -22.66 -1.92 -22.87
CA TRP A 47 -22.10 -3.27 -22.95
C TRP A 47 -20.62 -3.30 -22.56
N VAL A 48 -19.84 -2.30 -22.99
CA VAL A 48 -18.45 -2.10 -22.56
C VAL A 48 -18.39 -1.77 -21.06
N GLY A 49 -19.32 -0.97 -20.53
CA GLY A 49 -19.42 -0.68 -19.09
C GLY A 49 -19.84 -1.89 -18.24
N LEU A 50 -20.65 -2.79 -18.79
CA LEU A 50 -21.05 -4.05 -18.14
C LEU A 50 -19.98 -5.14 -18.23
N GLN A 51 -19.07 -5.08 -19.21
CA GLN A 51 -17.91 -5.98 -19.31
C GLN A 51 -16.63 -5.42 -18.66
N TRP A 52 -16.64 -4.16 -18.26
CA TRP A 52 -15.60 -3.57 -17.42
C TRP A 52 -15.75 -4.08 -15.99
N GLU A 53 -15.29 -5.30 -15.74
CA GLU A 53 -14.82 -5.62 -14.41
C GLU A 53 -13.65 -4.68 -14.10
N PRO A 54 -13.61 -4.03 -12.92
CA PRO A 54 -12.43 -3.27 -12.53
C PRO A 54 -11.22 -4.19 -12.69
N ALA A 55 -10.14 -3.70 -13.31
CA ALA A 55 -8.93 -4.44 -13.69
C ALA A 55 -8.26 -5.26 -12.54
N TYR A 56 -8.80 -5.18 -11.33
CA TYR A 56 -8.41 -5.92 -10.13
C TYR A 56 -9.19 -7.23 -9.89
N SER A 57 -10.35 -7.49 -10.52
CA SER A 57 -11.12 -8.73 -10.24
C SER A 57 -10.35 -10.01 -10.57
N SER A 58 -9.54 -9.98 -11.64
CA SER A 58 -8.77 -11.13 -12.13
C SER A 58 -7.57 -11.49 -11.26
N VAL A 59 -6.97 -10.50 -10.58
CA VAL A 59 -5.88 -10.71 -9.60
C VAL A 59 -6.44 -11.25 -8.27
N VAL A 60 -7.71 -10.95 -7.97
CA VAL A 60 -8.37 -11.26 -6.70
C VAL A 60 -9.07 -12.63 -6.70
N HIS A 61 -9.51 -13.09 -7.87
CA HIS A 61 -10.23 -14.36 -8.00
C HIS A 61 -9.48 -15.60 -7.43
N PRO A 62 -8.13 -15.72 -7.55
CA PRO A 62 -7.38 -16.85 -7.00
C PRO A 62 -7.46 -16.96 -5.47
N LEU A 63 -7.53 -15.85 -4.73
CA LEU A 63 -7.69 -15.87 -3.26
C LEU A 63 -9.06 -16.43 -2.83
N ARG A 64 -10.08 -16.33 -3.70
CA ARG A 64 -11.43 -16.84 -3.44
C ARG A 64 -11.59 -18.32 -3.79
N THR A 65 -10.80 -18.83 -4.73
CA THR A 65 -10.94 -20.20 -5.28
C THR A 65 -9.94 -21.20 -4.71
N ALA A 66 -8.99 -20.76 -3.87
CA ALA A 66 -7.88 -21.60 -3.44
C ALA A 66 -8.27 -22.78 -2.53
N ASP A 67 -9.49 -22.86 -1.98
CA ASP A 67 -9.80 -23.90 -0.98
C ASP A 67 -11.23 -24.46 -1.03
N SER A 68 -11.96 -24.30 -2.14
CA SER A 68 -13.36 -24.78 -2.22
C SER A 68 -13.54 -26.18 -2.81
N SER A 69 -12.47 -26.91 -3.17
CA SER A 69 -12.60 -28.26 -3.74
C SER A 69 -12.78 -29.38 -2.71
N GLY A 70 -12.90 -29.07 -1.41
CA GLY A 70 -13.04 -30.07 -0.34
C GLY A 70 -14.04 -29.75 0.78
N SER A 71 -14.84 -28.68 0.70
CA SER A 71 -15.78 -28.36 1.77
C SER A 71 -16.98 -29.31 1.75
N ALA A 72 -16.96 -30.31 2.64
CA ALA A 72 -18.12 -31.12 2.96
C ALA A 72 -19.30 -30.19 3.31
N ARG A 73 -20.41 -30.32 2.58
CA ARG A 73 -21.66 -29.61 2.85
C ARG A 73 -22.16 -30.01 4.23
N TRP A 74 -21.93 -29.17 5.24
CA TRP A 74 -22.47 -29.38 6.58
C TRP A 74 -24.00 -29.26 6.51
N VAL A 75 -24.69 -30.38 6.69
CA VAL A 75 -26.14 -30.44 6.90
C VAL A 75 -26.35 -30.48 8.42
N PRO A 76 -27.20 -29.61 9.00
CA PRO A 76 -27.56 -29.72 10.41
C PRO A 76 -28.23 -31.08 10.65
N GLY A 77 -27.54 -31.99 11.33
CA GLY A 77 -28.10 -33.29 11.72
C GLY A 77 -29.22 -33.09 12.75
N ARG A 78 -30.43 -33.57 12.43
CA ARG A 78 -31.49 -33.79 13.42
C ARG A 78 -30.97 -34.80 14.44
N GLY A 79 -30.73 -34.34 15.68
CA GLY A 79 -30.30 -35.18 16.78
C GLY A 79 -31.34 -36.25 17.12
N GLY A 80 -30.98 -37.51 16.88
CA GLY A 80 -31.58 -38.66 17.53
C GLY A 80 -31.12 -38.70 18.99
N ARG A 81 -32.09 -38.75 19.91
CA ARG A 81 -31.85 -39.04 21.32
C ARG A 81 -31.45 -40.50 21.44
N ASP A 82 -30.22 -40.77 21.83
CA ASP A 82 -29.90 -42.00 22.55
C ASP A 82 -28.88 -41.70 23.65
N GLY A 83 -29.28 -42.05 24.87
CA GLY A 83 -28.54 -41.78 26.08
C GLY A 83 -27.45 -42.82 26.30
N HIS A 84 -26.22 -42.35 26.47
CA HIS A 84 -25.22 -43.07 27.23
C HIS A 84 -24.55 -42.12 28.23
N ARG A 85 -24.87 -42.33 29.50
CA ARG A 85 -24.13 -41.80 30.65
C ARG A 85 -22.78 -42.52 30.72
N SER A 86 -21.69 -41.81 30.50
CA SER A 86 -20.39 -42.16 31.04
C SER A 86 -19.98 -41.09 32.06
N SER A 87 -19.76 -41.55 33.29
CA SER A 87 -19.37 -40.74 34.43
C SER A 87 -17.87 -40.43 34.34
N PHE A 88 -17.51 -39.20 34.00
CA PHE A 88 -16.21 -38.63 34.30
C PHE A 88 -16.36 -37.67 35.49
N ARG A 89 -15.79 -38.06 36.62
CA ARG A 89 -15.72 -37.31 37.88
C ARG A 89 -14.31 -36.74 37.99
N GLY A 90 -14.20 -35.42 38.15
CA GLY A 90 -12.99 -34.80 38.72
C GLY A 90 -12.60 -33.48 38.07
N GLY A 91 -12.87 -32.36 38.76
CA GLY A 91 -12.26 -31.05 38.46
C GLY A 91 -13.22 -29.89 38.20
N GLN A 92 -14.26 -29.69 39.03
CA GLN A 92 -15.01 -28.43 39.03
C GLN A 92 -14.25 -27.37 39.83
N ASN A 93 -13.61 -26.43 39.15
CA ASN A 93 -13.28 -25.11 39.71
C ASN A 93 -14.07 -24.05 38.92
N THR A 94 -15.16 -23.61 39.54
CA THR A 94 -15.71 -22.24 39.55
C THR A 94 -15.38 -21.34 38.35
N ALA A 95 -16.16 -21.47 37.28
CA ALA A 95 -16.43 -20.41 36.31
C ALA A 95 -17.95 -20.28 36.10
N GLN A 96 -18.70 -20.10 37.20
CA GLN A 96 -20.06 -19.55 37.13
C GLN A 96 -19.92 -18.03 37.06
N ALA A 97 -19.51 -17.54 35.89
CA ALA A 97 -19.57 -16.12 35.58
C ALA A 97 -21.05 -15.70 35.54
N GLN A 98 -21.32 -14.63 36.29
CA GLN A 98 -22.63 -14.01 36.47
C GLN A 98 -23.39 -13.89 35.15
N GLY A 99 -24.52 -14.59 35.07
CA GLY A 99 -25.58 -14.33 34.09
C GLY A 99 -26.20 -12.97 34.36
N HIS A 100 -25.50 -11.90 34.02
CA HIS A 100 -26.14 -10.60 33.83
C HIS A 100 -27.18 -10.80 32.73
N ALA A 101 -28.46 -10.73 33.11
CA ALA A 101 -29.59 -10.76 32.21
C ALA A 101 -29.31 -9.80 31.04
N LEU A 102 -28.97 -10.36 29.87
CA LEU A 102 -28.89 -9.61 28.63
C LEU A 102 -30.28 -8.99 28.45
N GLY A 103 -30.39 -7.68 28.67
CA GLY A 103 -31.66 -6.97 28.60
C GLY A 103 -32.44 -7.39 27.34
N GLN A 104 -33.70 -7.74 27.52
CA GLN A 104 -34.60 -8.09 26.43
C GLN A 104 -34.51 -6.99 25.35
N GLY A 105 -34.04 -7.35 24.16
CA GLY A 105 -33.87 -6.42 23.03
C GLY A 105 -32.48 -6.36 22.39
N LYS A 106 -31.43 -7.02 22.91
CA LYS A 106 -30.10 -6.99 22.27
C LYS A 106 -30.05 -7.78 20.96
N ARG A 107 -29.83 -7.07 19.84
CA ARG A 107 -29.69 -7.66 18.51
C ARG A 107 -28.34 -8.38 18.36
N LEU A 108 -28.36 -9.59 17.84
CA LEU A 108 -27.21 -10.48 17.70
C LEU A 108 -26.81 -10.64 16.24
N LEU A 109 -25.52 -10.86 16.01
CA LEU A 109 -24.95 -11.28 14.73
C LEU A 109 -24.00 -12.46 15.00
N SER A 110 -24.34 -13.63 14.47
CA SER A 110 -23.42 -14.78 14.37
C SER A 110 -22.90 -14.90 12.94
N PHE A 111 -21.74 -15.52 12.77
CA PHE A 111 -21.13 -15.72 11.47
C PHE A 111 -20.35 -17.04 11.43
N ALA A 112 -20.26 -17.67 10.27
CA ALA A 112 -19.48 -18.89 10.09
C ALA A 112 -17.98 -18.59 9.89
N ALA A 113 -17.12 -19.44 10.46
CA ALA A 113 -15.71 -19.52 10.06
C ALA A 113 -15.57 -20.47 8.85
N CYS A 114 -14.60 -20.22 7.97
CA CYS A 114 -14.35 -21.06 6.79
C CYS A 114 -12.87 -21.15 6.44
N GLY A 115 -12.51 -22.18 5.68
CA GLY A 115 -11.15 -22.43 5.21
C GLY A 115 -10.18 -22.82 6.33
N ASP A 116 -8.89 -22.69 6.01
CA ASP A 116 -7.78 -22.89 6.95
C ASP A 116 -7.74 -21.86 8.09
N ALA A 117 -6.77 -22.00 8.99
CA ALA A 117 -6.58 -21.11 10.14
C ALA A 117 -6.47 -19.62 9.75
N ALA A 118 -5.84 -19.29 8.61
CA ALA A 118 -5.68 -17.90 8.17
C ALA A 118 -6.99 -17.33 7.63
N MET A 119 -7.72 -18.10 6.82
CA MET A 119 -9.05 -17.73 6.32
C MET A 119 -10.05 -17.57 7.46
N GLN A 120 -9.98 -18.41 8.49
CA GLN A 120 -10.81 -18.27 9.69
C GLN A 120 -10.49 -16.99 10.46
N ARG A 121 -9.22 -16.57 10.55
CA ARG A 121 -8.86 -15.26 11.12
C ARG A 121 -9.49 -14.12 10.31
N VAL A 122 -9.41 -14.14 8.98
CA VAL A 122 -10.09 -13.16 8.12
C VAL A 122 -11.60 -13.16 8.36
N ALA A 123 -12.23 -14.34 8.46
CA ALA A 123 -13.65 -14.47 8.73
C ALA A 123 -14.03 -13.84 10.08
N ILE A 124 -13.22 -14.06 11.13
CA ILE A 124 -13.40 -13.41 12.44
C ILE A 124 -13.32 -11.89 12.29
N LEU A 125 -12.26 -11.35 11.68
CA LEU A 125 -12.08 -9.91 11.53
C LEU A 125 -13.24 -9.28 10.73
N SER A 126 -13.61 -9.89 9.61
CA SER A 126 -14.77 -9.46 8.83
C SER A 126 -16.06 -9.51 9.65
N GLY A 127 -16.33 -10.60 10.35
CA GLY A 127 -17.55 -10.77 11.15
C GLY A 127 -17.69 -9.71 12.25
N LEU A 128 -16.57 -9.35 12.90
CA LEU A 128 -16.54 -8.28 13.90
C LEU A 128 -16.77 -6.89 13.29
N VAL A 129 -16.11 -6.58 12.16
CA VAL A 129 -16.32 -5.31 11.43
C VAL A 129 -17.78 -5.19 11.01
N LEU A 130 -18.37 -6.27 10.50
CA LEU A 130 -19.77 -6.32 10.13
C LEU A 130 -20.68 -6.05 11.34
N ALA A 131 -20.45 -6.76 12.45
CA ALA A 131 -21.23 -6.58 13.69
C ALA A 131 -21.16 -5.16 14.24
N ALA A 132 -19.97 -4.54 14.21
CA ALA A 132 -19.77 -3.15 14.59
C ALA A 132 -20.54 -2.20 13.67
N GLU A 133 -20.46 -2.40 12.35
CA GLU A 133 -21.12 -1.54 11.36
C GLU A 133 -22.65 -1.59 11.46
N VAL A 134 -23.22 -2.74 11.80
CA VAL A 134 -24.68 -2.89 11.99
C VAL A 134 -25.14 -2.72 13.44
N ASN A 135 -24.23 -2.34 14.34
CA ASN A 135 -24.48 -2.15 15.77
C ASN A 135 -25.21 -3.35 16.41
N ARG A 136 -24.60 -4.53 16.30
CA ARG A 136 -25.07 -5.79 16.88
C ARG A 136 -24.01 -6.40 17.80
N THR A 137 -24.46 -7.17 18.79
CA THR A 137 -23.56 -7.99 19.61
C THR A 137 -23.07 -9.17 18.78
N ALA A 138 -21.76 -9.33 18.64
CA ALA A 138 -21.18 -10.45 17.91
C ALA A 138 -21.26 -11.73 18.76
N VAL A 139 -21.64 -12.84 18.12
CA VAL A 139 -21.55 -14.18 18.72
C VAL A 139 -20.27 -14.83 18.21
N LEU A 140 -19.45 -15.37 19.11
CA LEU A 140 -18.20 -16.04 18.71
C LEU A 140 -18.50 -17.21 17.77
N PRO A 141 -17.76 -17.34 16.64
CA PRO A 141 -17.98 -18.43 15.70
C PRO A 141 -17.43 -19.74 16.26
N ARG A 142 -18.01 -20.86 15.81
CA ARG A 142 -17.30 -22.15 15.87
C ARG A 142 -16.20 -22.15 14.83
N LEU A 143 -15.04 -22.65 15.21
CA LEU A 143 -13.85 -22.74 14.37
C LEU A 143 -13.75 -24.12 13.73
N LEU A 144 -12.94 -24.25 12.70
CA LEU A 144 -12.62 -25.50 12.04
C LEU A 144 -11.19 -25.89 12.41
N VAL A 145 -11.02 -27.06 13.01
CA VAL A 145 -9.72 -27.67 13.29
C VAL A 145 -9.72 -29.02 12.59
N ASP A 146 -8.99 -29.09 11.48
CA ASP A 146 -8.93 -30.22 10.54
C ASP A 146 -10.32 -30.64 10.04
N GLY A 147 -11.12 -29.63 9.68
CA GLY A 147 -12.49 -29.81 9.20
C GLY A 147 -13.50 -30.19 10.29
N ARG A 148 -13.08 -30.30 11.56
CA ARG A 148 -13.99 -30.54 12.70
C ARG A 148 -14.33 -29.23 13.40
N GLY A 149 -15.60 -29.06 13.75
CA GLY A 149 -16.05 -27.86 14.45
C GLY A 149 -15.58 -27.83 15.91
N ALA A 150 -14.72 -26.88 16.27
CA ALA A 150 -14.26 -26.59 17.63
C ALA A 150 -14.96 -25.35 18.20
N GLU A 151 -15.13 -25.28 19.52
CA GLU A 151 -15.59 -24.05 20.15
C GLU A 151 -14.47 -22.99 20.11
N PHE A 152 -14.83 -21.71 20.08
CA PHE A 152 -13.83 -20.64 20.04
C PHE A 152 -12.84 -20.73 21.22
N GLY A 153 -13.36 -21.07 22.40
CA GLY A 153 -12.59 -21.24 23.64
C GLY A 153 -11.57 -22.38 23.61
N ASP A 154 -11.75 -23.38 22.75
CA ASP A 154 -10.83 -24.52 22.63
C ASP A 154 -9.53 -24.10 21.90
N VAL A 155 -9.63 -23.11 21.01
CA VAL A 155 -8.54 -22.62 20.18
C VAL A 155 -7.94 -21.33 20.75
N TYR A 156 -8.79 -20.38 21.14
CA TYR A 156 -8.40 -19.06 21.64
C TYR A 156 -8.95 -18.78 23.04
N ASN A 157 -8.28 -17.93 23.80
CA ASN A 157 -8.78 -17.44 25.08
C ASN A 157 -9.99 -16.51 24.86
N ALA A 158 -11.20 -17.08 24.99
CA ALA A 158 -12.46 -16.36 24.75
C ALA A 158 -12.65 -15.16 25.67
N ASP A 159 -12.27 -15.25 26.95
CA ASP A 159 -12.44 -14.18 27.93
C ASP A 159 -11.57 -12.97 27.59
N MET A 160 -10.30 -13.21 27.26
CA MET A 160 -9.39 -12.16 26.81
C MET A 160 -9.85 -11.52 25.51
N PHE A 161 -10.36 -12.34 24.58
CA PHE A 161 -10.91 -11.84 23.32
C PHE A 161 -12.11 -10.92 23.55
N VAL A 162 -13.09 -11.35 24.36
CA VAL A 162 -14.27 -10.54 24.72
C VAL A 162 -13.87 -9.25 25.44
N ALA A 163 -12.92 -9.32 26.38
CA ALA A 163 -12.43 -8.15 27.09
C ALA A 163 -11.76 -7.13 26.16
N GLY A 164 -10.92 -7.59 25.23
CA GLY A 164 -10.24 -6.74 24.25
C GLY A 164 -11.20 -5.98 23.34
N LEU A 165 -12.27 -6.64 22.89
CA LEU A 165 -13.27 -6.04 22.01
C LEU A 165 -14.22 -5.09 22.73
N ARG A 166 -14.56 -5.37 23.99
CA ARG A 166 -15.34 -4.47 24.84
C ARG A 166 -14.67 -3.10 24.98
N GLY A 167 -13.33 -3.07 25.08
CA GLY A 167 -12.55 -1.83 25.12
C GLY A 167 -12.66 -0.98 23.84
N GLN A 168 -13.10 -1.56 22.72
CA GLN A 168 -13.37 -0.87 21.47
C GLN A 168 -14.87 -0.63 21.23
N GLY A 169 -15.71 -0.82 22.24
CA GLY A 169 -17.15 -0.59 22.17
C GLY A 169 -17.97 -1.70 21.49
N LEU A 170 -17.33 -2.80 21.06
CA LEU A 170 -18.05 -3.94 20.50
C LEU A 170 -18.43 -4.93 21.59
N GLN A 171 -19.72 -5.25 21.69
CA GLN A 171 -20.21 -6.31 22.58
C GLN A 171 -20.05 -7.67 21.91
N VAL A 172 -19.51 -8.62 22.65
CA VAL A 172 -19.29 -9.99 22.18
C VAL A 172 -19.75 -10.99 23.24
N VAL A 173 -20.40 -12.07 22.80
CA VAL A 173 -20.85 -13.19 23.64
C VAL A 173 -20.35 -14.51 23.06
N ALA A 174 -20.02 -15.47 23.91
CA ALA A 174 -19.54 -16.78 23.48
C ALA A 174 -20.64 -17.59 22.77
N HIS A 175 -21.84 -17.56 23.32
CA HIS A 175 -23.00 -18.28 22.81
C HIS A 175 -24.20 -17.35 22.69
N PRO A 176 -25.09 -17.59 21.73
CA PRO A 176 -26.34 -16.85 21.67
C PRO A 176 -27.26 -17.29 22.83
N PRO A 177 -28.21 -16.45 23.29
CA PRO A 177 -29.16 -16.83 24.34
C PRO A 177 -29.98 -18.07 23.95
N ASP A 178 -30.31 -18.88 24.96
CA ASP A 178 -31.17 -20.05 24.80
C ASP A 178 -32.48 -19.69 24.10
N GLY A 179 -32.87 -20.52 23.13
CA GLY A 179 -34.09 -20.33 22.34
C GLY A 179 -33.97 -19.30 21.21
N SER A 180 -32.84 -18.60 21.05
CA SER A 180 -32.64 -17.73 19.89
C SER A 180 -32.54 -18.56 18.60
N GLN A 181 -33.31 -18.19 17.58
CA GLN A 181 -33.28 -18.81 16.26
C GLN A 181 -32.71 -17.80 15.27
N PRO A 182 -31.52 -18.02 14.71
CA PRO A 182 -30.94 -17.09 13.76
C PRO A 182 -31.65 -17.16 12.40
N GLU A 183 -31.93 -16.01 11.81
CA GLU A 183 -32.26 -15.92 10.39
C GLU A 183 -30.97 -16.01 9.57
N GLN A 184 -30.91 -16.99 8.67
CA GLN A 184 -29.71 -17.26 7.87
C GLN A 184 -29.63 -16.31 6.67
N LEU A 185 -28.46 -15.69 6.48
CA LEU A 185 -28.16 -14.81 5.36
C LEU A 185 -26.90 -15.28 4.65
N GLU A 186 -27.03 -15.58 3.36
CA GLU A 186 -25.89 -15.91 2.51
C GLU A 186 -25.22 -14.66 1.94
N LEU A 187 -23.94 -14.45 2.27
CA LEU A 187 -23.15 -13.33 1.75
C LEU A 187 -22.65 -13.66 0.33
N GLY A 188 -23.42 -13.28 -0.68
CA GLY A 188 -23.03 -13.40 -2.08
C GLY A 188 -21.83 -12.53 -2.48
N ALA A 189 -21.16 -12.88 -3.59
CA ALA A 189 -19.95 -12.18 -4.06
C ALA A 189 -20.15 -10.71 -4.48
N HIS A 190 -21.37 -10.36 -4.88
CA HIS A 190 -21.79 -9.01 -5.33
C HIS A 190 -22.95 -8.47 -4.49
N TYR A 191 -23.19 -9.07 -3.33
CA TYR A 191 -24.30 -8.71 -2.49
C TYR A 191 -23.95 -7.43 -1.73
N ASP A 192 -24.79 -6.40 -1.82
CA ASP A 192 -24.74 -5.25 -0.92
C ASP A 192 -25.25 -5.69 0.46
N ALA A 193 -24.41 -6.50 1.12
CA ALA A 193 -24.68 -7.06 2.43
C ALA A 193 -25.05 -5.96 3.42
N MET A 194 -24.42 -4.79 3.30
CA MET A 194 -24.66 -3.67 4.19
C MET A 194 -26.07 -3.11 4.04
N ALA A 195 -26.49 -2.78 2.82
CA ALA A 195 -27.82 -2.21 2.61
C ALA A 195 -28.94 -3.21 2.94
N SER A 196 -28.72 -4.51 2.71
CA SER A 196 -29.68 -5.54 3.11
C SER A 196 -29.76 -5.70 4.62
N LEU A 197 -28.63 -5.76 5.31
CA LEU A 197 -28.59 -5.87 6.78
C LEU A 197 -29.22 -4.67 7.48
N GLN A 198 -29.03 -3.47 6.94
CA GLN A 198 -29.55 -2.23 7.51
C GLN A 198 -31.03 -1.99 7.20
N ARG A 199 -31.57 -2.54 6.11
CA ARG A 199 -32.98 -2.31 5.71
C ARG A 199 -33.86 -3.53 5.98
N THR A 200 -33.55 -4.64 5.34
CA THR A 200 -34.38 -5.86 5.38
C THR A 200 -34.30 -6.55 6.74
N TYR A 201 -33.10 -6.63 7.32
CA TYR A 201 -32.85 -7.36 8.56
C TYR A 201 -32.73 -6.45 9.79
N ALA A 202 -33.18 -5.19 9.71
CA ALA A 202 -33.02 -4.23 10.80
C ALA A 202 -33.74 -4.64 12.09
N SER A 203 -34.93 -5.26 11.94
CA SER A 203 -35.82 -5.71 13.03
C SER A 203 -35.53 -7.15 13.50
N VAL A 204 -34.74 -7.91 12.75
CA VAL A 204 -34.46 -9.32 13.06
C VAL A 204 -33.56 -9.41 14.27
N GLN A 205 -33.99 -10.14 15.30
CA GLN A 205 -33.29 -10.18 16.58
C GLN A 205 -31.93 -10.85 16.50
N HIS A 206 -31.83 -11.99 15.82
CA HIS A 206 -30.60 -12.75 15.64
C HIS A 206 -30.45 -13.08 14.15
N ILE A 207 -29.36 -12.60 13.55
CA ILE A 207 -28.97 -12.96 12.19
C ILE A 207 -27.72 -13.84 12.23
N SER A 208 -27.65 -14.82 11.33
CA SER A 208 -26.47 -15.65 11.10
C SER A 208 -26.03 -15.46 9.66
N VAL A 209 -24.81 -14.97 9.45
CA VAL A 209 -24.27 -14.80 8.10
C VAL A 209 -23.34 -15.94 7.74
N SER A 210 -23.33 -16.36 6.47
CA SER A 210 -22.27 -17.25 5.97
C SER A 210 -20.90 -16.56 6.00
N CYS A 211 -19.83 -17.30 5.69
CA CYS A 211 -18.46 -16.86 5.94
C CYS A 211 -18.17 -15.47 5.35
N PRO A 212 -17.87 -14.45 6.18
CA PRO A 212 -17.74 -13.06 5.73
C PRO A 212 -16.34 -12.73 5.18
N ALA A 213 -15.44 -13.71 5.09
CA ALA A 213 -14.08 -13.50 4.57
C ALA A 213 -14.13 -12.94 3.13
N PHE A 214 -13.44 -11.81 2.91
CA PHE A 214 -13.39 -11.10 1.62
C PHE A 214 -14.74 -10.68 1.03
N ARG A 215 -15.79 -10.58 1.86
CA ARG A 215 -17.15 -10.15 1.46
C ARG A 215 -17.48 -8.70 1.81
N LEU A 216 -16.63 -8.03 2.58
CA LEU A 216 -16.85 -6.65 3.01
C LEU A 216 -16.14 -5.62 2.12
N PRO A 217 -16.71 -4.42 1.95
CA PRO A 217 -15.98 -3.29 1.37
C PRO A 217 -14.70 -2.99 2.16
N PRO A 218 -13.55 -2.78 1.49
CA PRO A 218 -12.27 -2.47 2.14
C PRO A 218 -12.32 -1.26 3.07
N ASP A 219 -13.11 -0.25 2.73
CA ASP A 219 -13.24 0.98 3.52
C ASP A 219 -13.85 0.76 4.91
N LEU A 220 -14.59 -0.34 5.11
CA LEU A 220 -15.08 -0.70 6.45
C LEU A 220 -13.95 -1.14 7.37
N PHE A 221 -12.93 -1.84 6.87
CA PHE A 221 -11.74 -2.17 7.67
C PHE A 221 -10.98 -0.90 8.07
N VAL A 222 -10.86 0.07 7.14
CA VAL A 222 -10.24 1.38 7.43
C VAL A 222 -11.00 2.13 8.52
N LYS A 223 -12.34 2.16 8.42
CA LYS A 223 -13.22 2.79 9.41
C LYS A 223 -13.10 2.15 10.79
N HIS A 224 -12.94 0.82 10.84
CA HIS A 224 -12.90 0.02 12.06
C HIS A 224 -11.49 -0.48 12.41
N GLU A 225 -10.44 0.20 11.96
CA GLU A 225 -9.03 -0.22 12.12
C GLU A 225 -8.67 -0.55 13.58
N ARG A 226 -9.05 0.31 14.53
CA ARG A 226 -8.77 0.10 15.96
C ARG A 226 -9.41 -1.19 16.49
N LEU A 227 -10.62 -1.49 16.04
CA LEU A 227 -11.32 -2.74 16.36
C LEU A 227 -10.58 -3.94 15.77
N VAL A 228 -10.19 -3.85 14.49
CA VAL A 228 -9.45 -4.92 13.80
C VAL A 228 -8.16 -5.25 14.54
N PHE A 229 -7.35 -4.26 14.90
CA PHE A 229 -6.08 -4.51 15.61
C PHE A 229 -6.26 -4.87 17.08
N ALA A 230 -7.34 -4.45 17.73
CA ALA A 230 -7.69 -4.96 19.05
C ALA A 230 -8.08 -6.45 18.98
N ALA A 231 -8.84 -6.84 17.94
CA ALA A 231 -9.23 -8.23 17.72
C ALA A 231 -8.00 -9.11 17.46
N THR A 232 -7.09 -8.73 16.57
CA THR A 232 -5.89 -9.52 16.29
C THR A 232 -5.00 -9.68 17.52
N LYS A 233 -4.84 -8.62 18.33
CA LYS A 233 -4.12 -8.68 19.62
C LYS A 233 -4.78 -9.59 20.64
N ALA A 234 -6.11 -9.65 20.63
CA ALA A 234 -6.90 -10.41 21.60
C ALA A 234 -7.12 -11.87 21.18
N LEU A 235 -6.89 -12.22 19.92
CA LEU A 235 -6.71 -13.62 19.50
C LEU A 235 -5.43 -14.11 20.18
N GLN A 236 -5.59 -14.76 21.33
CA GLN A 236 -4.50 -15.42 22.04
C GLN A 236 -4.84 -16.90 22.11
N LEU A 237 -3.85 -17.77 21.87
CA LEU A 237 -4.08 -19.21 21.90
C LEU A 237 -4.51 -19.67 23.30
N GLY A 238 -5.43 -20.62 23.33
CA GLY A 238 -5.80 -21.36 24.54
C GLY A 238 -4.84 -22.52 24.75
N THR A 239 -5.30 -23.75 24.45
CA THR A 239 -4.57 -25.00 24.70
C THR A 239 -3.22 -25.12 23.97
N LEU A 240 -3.03 -24.40 22.86
CA LEU A 240 -1.79 -24.42 22.08
C LEU A 240 -0.71 -23.45 22.60
N LEU A 241 -1.02 -22.63 23.61
CA LEU A 241 -0.10 -21.60 24.11
C LEU A 241 1.20 -22.20 24.66
N ASP A 242 1.11 -23.29 25.44
CA ASP A 242 2.28 -23.93 26.04
C ASP A 242 3.26 -24.46 24.98
N THR A 243 2.73 -24.99 23.86
CA THR A 243 3.55 -25.42 22.72
C THR A 243 4.32 -24.26 22.11
N VAL A 244 3.67 -23.11 21.91
CA VAL A 244 4.34 -21.89 21.42
C VAL A 244 5.42 -21.44 22.39
N LEU A 245 5.09 -21.32 23.68
CA LEU A 245 6.04 -20.86 24.70
C LEU A 245 7.26 -21.78 24.81
N GLY A 246 7.05 -23.11 24.76
CA GLY A 246 8.15 -24.08 24.78
C GLY A 246 9.08 -23.95 23.56
N ALA A 247 8.50 -23.82 22.36
CA ALA A 247 9.26 -23.61 21.14
C ALA A 247 10.01 -22.26 21.14
N GLN A 248 9.40 -21.18 21.64
CA GLN A 248 10.07 -19.89 21.81
C GLN A 248 11.25 -19.99 22.78
N GLN A 249 11.04 -20.57 23.96
CA GLN A 249 12.10 -20.76 24.95
C GLN A 249 13.26 -21.60 24.40
N TYR A 250 12.98 -22.60 23.56
CA TYR A 250 14.02 -23.33 22.86
C TYR A 250 14.81 -22.42 21.91
N MET A 251 14.13 -21.72 21.00
CA MET A 251 14.79 -20.84 20.03
C MET A 251 15.59 -19.71 20.69
N GLN A 252 15.06 -19.12 21.76
CA GLN A 252 15.73 -18.05 22.51
C GLN A 252 17.02 -18.53 23.18
N ARG A 253 17.11 -19.80 23.62
CA ARG A 253 18.34 -20.37 24.19
C ARG A 253 19.46 -20.55 23.17
N LEU A 254 19.15 -20.56 21.87
CA LEU A 254 20.13 -20.71 20.80
C LEU A 254 20.88 -19.40 20.50
N SER A 255 20.51 -18.28 21.13
CA SER A 255 21.20 -16.99 20.98
C SER A 255 21.49 -16.32 22.31
N ALA A 256 22.60 -15.60 22.39
CA ALA A 256 22.99 -14.89 23.61
C ALA A 256 21.99 -13.78 24.00
N GLY A 257 21.29 -13.20 23.02
CA GLY A 257 20.31 -12.13 23.25
C GLY A 257 18.89 -12.62 23.55
N GLY A 258 18.62 -13.93 23.56
CA GLY A 258 17.26 -14.44 23.69
C GLY A 258 16.36 -14.05 22.51
N LEU A 259 16.95 -13.84 21.33
CA LEU A 259 16.27 -13.47 20.09
C LEU A 259 16.24 -14.65 19.12
N TYR A 260 15.23 -14.69 18.27
CA TYR A 260 15.15 -15.60 17.13
C TYR A 260 14.41 -14.93 15.97
N ASN A 261 14.80 -15.28 14.76
CA ASN A 261 14.16 -14.85 13.53
C ASN A 261 13.30 -15.99 12.99
N VAL A 262 12.30 -15.66 12.18
CA VAL A 262 11.45 -16.65 11.50
C VAL A 262 11.38 -16.36 10.01
N LEU A 263 11.61 -17.38 9.20
CA LEU A 263 11.30 -17.41 7.77
C LEU A 263 10.18 -18.42 7.56
N TYR A 264 9.05 -17.98 7.02
CA TYR A 264 8.06 -18.89 6.44
C TYR A 264 8.34 -19.05 4.95
N LEU A 265 8.86 -20.21 4.56
CA LEU A 265 9.17 -20.55 3.17
C LEU A 265 8.03 -21.38 2.58
N HIS A 266 7.28 -20.78 1.65
CA HIS A 266 6.25 -21.49 0.91
C HIS A 266 6.86 -22.27 -0.26
N ALA A 267 6.84 -23.59 -0.14
CA ALA A 267 7.41 -24.58 -1.07
C ALA A 267 6.54 -25.85 -1.16
N GLU A 268 5.31 -25.78 -0.67
CA GLU A 268 4.33 -26.85 -0.74
C GLU A 268 3.93 -27.11 -2.21
N GLN A 269 3.71 -28.36 -2.59
CA GLN A 269 3.41 -28.72 -3.98
C GLN A 269 2.13 -28.04 -4.50
N ASP A 270 1.11 -27.92 -3.65
CA ASP A 270 -0.13 -27.19 -3.95
C ASP A 270 0.10 -25.68 -4.08
N TRP A 271 1.00 -25.11 -3.26
CA TRP A 271 1.44 -23.72 -3.36
C TRP A 271 2.15 -23.43 -4.70
N VAL A 272 3.12 -24.26 -5.10
CA VAL A 272 3.82 -24.13 -6.38
C VAL A 272 2.82 -24.15 -7.55
N GLN A 273 1.85 -25.07 -7.52
CA GLN A 273 0.79 -25.13 -8.51
C GLN A 273 -0.14 -23.90 -8.46
N GLN A 274 -0.43 -23.38 -7.27
CA GLN A 274 -1.21 -22.16 -7.09
C GLN A 274 -0.50 -20.95 -7.67
N CYS A 275 0.80 -20.79 -7.44
CA CYS A 275 1.60 -19.73 -8.04
C CYS A 275 1.66 -19.86 -9.57
N ALA A 276 1.81 -21.07 -10.11
CA ALA A 276 1.73 -21.28 -11.55
C ALA A 276 0.34 -20.95 -12.14
N ARG A 277 -0.73 -21.02 -11.36
CA ARG A 277 -2.06 -20.50 -11.76
C ARG A 277 -2.14 -18.98 -11.64
N TRP A 278 -1.61 -18.42 -10.56
CA TRP A 278 -1.52 -16.99 -10.29
C TRP A 278 -0.84 -16.25 -11.45
N GLU A 279 0.30 -16.76 -11.91
CA GLU A 279 1.07 -16.19 -13.02
C GLU A 279 0.34 -16.30 -14.38
N ARG A 280 -0.53 -17.30 -14.55
CA ARG A 280 -1.34 -17.50 -15.77
C ARG A 280 -2.62 -16.68 -15.80
N ALA A 281 -3.25 -16.43 -14.65
CA ALA A 281 -4.58 -15.82 -14.57
C ALA A 281 -4.60 -14.34 -14.98
N THR A 282 -3.46 -13.66 -14.90
CA THR A 282 -3.36 -12.24 -15.17
C THR A 282 -3.09 -11.93 -16.64
N ARG A 283 -4.17 -11.91 -17.43
CA ARG A 283 -4.17 -11.41 -18.81
C ARG A 283 -3.94 -9.90 -18.80
N GLY A 284 -2.70 -9.44 -19.02
CA GLY A 284 -2.40 -8.00 -19.27
C GLY A 284 -1.28 -7.38 -18.45
N GLY A 285 -0.77 -8.08 -17.44
CA GLY A 285 0.41 -7.69 -16.67
C GLY A 285 0.68 -8.75 -15.62
N ARG A 286 1.80 -9.49 -15.74
CA ARG A 286 2.12 -10.60 -14.83
C ARG A 286 2.42 -10.04 -13.42
N PRO A 287 1.63 -10.31 -12.37
CA PRO A 287 2.11 -10.23 -11.00
C PRO A 287 3.02 -11.43 -10.82
N ASP A 288 4.26 -11.22 -11.27
CA ASP A 288 5.36 -12.16 -11.12
C ASP A 288 5.98 -11.90 -9.75
N ASN A 289 5.27 -12.28 -8.69
CA ASN A 289 5.80 -12.18 -7.33
C ASN A 289 5.41 -13.35 -6.43
N CYS A 290 4.80 -14.43 -6.94
CA CYS A 290 4.38 -15.53 -6.06
C CYS A 290 5.56 -16.42 -5.63
N MET A 291 6.42 -16.82 -6.57
CA MET A 291 7.60 -17.68 -6.31
C MET A 291 8.94 -16.94 -6.39
N ASN A 292 8.94 -15.62 -6.53
CA ASN A 292 10.16 -14.84 -6.64
C ASN A 292 11.08 -15.06 -5.44
N ASN A 293 12.37 -15.21 -5.72
CA ASN A 293 13.43 -15.32 -4.73
C ASN A 293 13.26 -16.48 -3.73
N THR A 294 12.38 -17.46 -3.97
CA THR A 294 12.19 -18.58 -3.02
C THR A 294 13.46 -19.43 -2.91
N ASP A 295 14.08 -19.75 -4.05
CA ASP A 295 15.34 -20.52 -4.14
C ASP A 295 16.57 -19.73 -3.68
N THR A 296 16.50 -18.40 -3.77
CA THR A 296 17.57 -17.44 -3.47
C THR A 296 17.26 -16.60 -2.23
N VAL A 297 16.40 -17.12 -1.35
CA VAL A 297 15.80 -16.37 -0.24
C VAL A 297 16.84 -15.75 0.69
N GLY A 298 17.97 -16.43 0.94
CA GLY A 298 19.04 -15.90 1.78
C GLY A 298 19.58 -14.55 1.29
N LYS A 299 19.78 -14.39 -0.03
CA LYS A 299 20.24 -13.14 -0.63
C LYS A 299 19.22 -12.02 -0.41
N ASN A 300 17.94 -12.36 -0.55
CA ASN A 300 16.89 -11.38 -0.35
C ASN A 300 16.77 -10.95 1.12
N LEU A 301 16.87 -11.89 2.07
CA LEU A 301 16.89 -11.56 3.50
C LEU A 301 18.05 -10.64 3.88
N GLN A 302 19.24 -10.85 3.28
CA GLN A 302 20.40 -9.98 3.50
C GLN A 302 20.14 -8.54 3.01
N VAL A 303 19.48 -8.37 1.85
CA VAL A 303 19.09 -7.04 1.35
C VAL A 303 18.15 -6.31 2.33
N HIS A 304 17.35 -7.07 3.06
CA HIS A 304 16.49 -6.56 4.12
C HIS A 304 17.18 -6.45 5.49
N ASN A 305 18.48 -6.70 5.61
CA ASN A 305 19.21 -6.67 6.87
C ASN A 305 18.57 -7.57 7.95
N VAL A 306 18.13 -8.78 7.57
CA VAL A 306 17.79 -9.81 8.56
C VAL A 306 19.08 -10.29 9.23
N ASP A 307 19.12 -10.26 10.56
CA ASP A 307 20.32 -10.53 11.35
C ASP A 307 20.74 -12.00 11.22
N THR A 308 21.94 -12.23 10.67
CA THR A 308 22.53 -13.56 10.48
C THR A 308 23.09 -14.16 11.76
N GLN A 309 23.30 -13.34 12.80
CA GLN A 309 23.79 -13.80 14.11
C GLN A 309 22.67 -14.38 14.98
N VAL A 310 21.42 -13.99 14.69
CA VAL A 310 20.22 -14.49 15.36
C VAL A 310 19.74 -15.78 14.66
N PRO A 311 19.44 -16.87 15.39
CA PRO A 311 19.00 -18.14 14.81
C PRO A 311 17.71 -17.95 14.02
N LEU A 312 17.67 -18.53 12.83
CA LEU A 312 16.56 -18.44 11.90
C LEU A 312 15.74 -19.73 11.91
N LEU A 313 14.55 -19.70 12.48
CA LEU A 313 13.60 -20.80 12.37
C LEU A 313 13.01 -20.81 10.96
N LEU A 314 13.27 -21.88 10.21
CA LEU A 314 12.71 -22.14 8.89
C LEU A 314 11.42 -22.94 9.05
N LEU A 315 10.31 -22.29 8.76
CA LEU A 315 9.00 -22.90 8.65
C LEU A 315 8.73 -23.24 7.19
N THR A 316 8.28 -24.46 6.95
CA THR A 316 7.61 -24.85 5.71
C THR A 316 6.17 -25.19 6.08
N GLY A 317 5.20 -24.97 5.20
CA GLY A 317 3.85 -25.38 5.53
C GLY A 317 3.70 -26.90 5.58
N GLN A 318 2.47 -27.28 5.92
CA GLN A 318 2.11 -28.66 6.20
C GLN A 318 1.77 -29.39 4.90
N GLY A 319 2.42 -30.53 4.64
CA GLY A 319 2.11 -31.39 3.49
C GLY A 319 3.36 -31.82 2.72
N SER A 320 3.15 -32.19 1.45
CA SER A 320 4.25 -32.51 0.53
C SER A 320 4.92 -31.23 0.06
N VAL A 321 6.22 -31.09 0.36
CA VAL A 321 7.04 -29.96 -0.08
C VAL A 321 7.93 -30.34 -1.26
N ASP A 322 8.24 -29.36 -2.10
CA ASP A 322 9.27 -29.46 -3.13
C ASP A 322 10.66 -29.47 -2.47
N GLN A 323 11.24 -30.66 -2.38
CA GLN A 323 12.52 -30.90 -1.71
C GLN A 323 13.70 -30.20 -2.41
N GLU A 324 13.65 -30.06 -3.74
CA GLU A 324 14.69 -29.37 -4.50
C GLU A 324 14.67 -27.87 -4.21
N LEU A 325 13.47 -27.29 -4.18
CA LEU A 325 13.27 -25.89 -3.86
C LEU A 325 13.68 -25.58 -2.41
N VAL A 326 13.24 -26.39 -1.44
CA VAL A 326 13.63 -26.23 -0.03
C VAL A 326 15.14 -26.42 0.14
N GLY A 327 15.73 -27.42 -0.51
CA GLY A 327 17.18 -27.64 -0.49
C GLY A 327 17.96 -26.45 -1.04
N SER A 328 17.51 -25.88 -2.17
CA SER A 328 18.11 -24.69 -2.78
C SER A 328 18.01 -23.46 -1.86
N ALA A 329 16.85 -23.25 -1.24
CA ALA A 329 16.63 -22.18 -0.28
C ALA A 329 17.54 -22.31 0.95
N ILE A 330 17.70 -23.51 1.51
CA ILE A 330 18.60 -23.79 2.64
C ILE A 330 20.05 -23.50 2.24
N VAL A 331 20.50 -23.94 1.07
CA VAL A 331 21.84 -23.63 0.55
C VAL A 331 22.02 -22.11 0.40
N SER A 332 21.01 -21.41 -0.13
CA SER A 332 21.05 -19.95 -0.21
C SER A 332 21.16 -19.30 1.17
N LEU A 333 20.46 -19.78 2.20
CA LEU A 333 20.53 -19.25 3.57
C LEU A 333 21.91 -19.49 4.20
N GLN A 334 22.45 -20.70 4.04
CA GLN A 334 23.75 -21.06 4.59
C GLN A 334 24.88 -20.24 3.94
N ASN A 335 24.82 -20.03 2.62
CA ASN A 335 25.80 -19.21 1.89
C ASN A 335 25.83 -17.75 2.36
N GLU A 336 24.69 -17.21 2.81
CA GLU A 336 24.60 -15.86 3.38
C GLU A 336 24.83 -15.83 4.90
N GLY A 337 25.24 -16.95 5.49
CA GLY A 337 25.68 -17.04 6.89
C GLY A 337 24.57 -17.23 7.94
N TYR A 338 23.35 -17.56 7.53
CA TYR A 338 22.25 -17.81 8.47
C TYR A 338 22.41 -19.14 9.21
N LYS A 339 22.14 -19.11 10.52
CA LYS A 339 22.04 -20.31 11.38
C LYS A 339 20.59 -20.83 11.35
N VAL A 340 20.32 -21.77 10.44
CA VAL A 340 18.97 -22.29 10.19
C VAL A 340 18.61 -23.39 11.19
N VAL A 341 17.40 -23.32 11.74
CA VAL A 341 16.76 -24.37 12.56
C VAL A 341 15.48 -24.79 11.84
N GLY A 342 15.31 -26.07 11.53
CA GLY A 342 14.10 -26.56 10.89
C GLY A 342 12.93 -26.67 11.86
N TRP A 343 11.69 -26.54 11.36
CA TRP A 343 10.47 -26.81 12.13
C TRP A 343 10.51 -28.18 12.85
N GLY A 344 11.02 -29.20 12.18
CA GLY A 344 11.17 -30.56 12.73
C GLY A 344 12.22 -30.69 13.84
N ASP A 345 13.08 -29.69 14.04
CA ASP A 345 14.11 -29.69 15.07
C ASP A 345 13.62 -29.10 16.40
N LEU A 346 12.40 -28.58 16.45
CA LEU A 346 11.83 -27.98 17.65
C LEU A 346 11.37 -29.06 18.65
N PRO A 347 11.82 -29.00 19.91
CA PRO A 347 11.32 -29.90 20.96
C PRO A 347 9.82 -29.73 21.15
N GLY A 348 9.09 -30.84 21.31
CA GLY A 348 7.63 -30.81 21.44
C GLY A 348 6.88 -30.59 20.12
N VAL A 349 7.60 -30.48 19.00
CA VAL A 349 7.02 -30.60 17.65
C VAL A 349 7.40 -31.95 17.06
N ALA A 350 8.67 -32.35 17.20
CA ALA A 350 9.11 -33.71 16.92
C ALA A 350 8.95 -34.62 18.15
N GLY A 351 8.26 -35.75 17.97
CA GLY A 351 8.20 -36.83 18.96
C GLY A 351 7.16 -36.71 20.08
N VAL A 352 6.20 -35.76 20.01
CA VAL A 352 5.05 -35.76 20.93
C VAL A 352 4.14 -36.94 20.60
N ALA A 353 3.59 -37.59 21.64
CA ALA A 353 2.66 -38.71 21.50
C ALA A 353 1.40 -38.37 20.68
N THR A 354 1.10 -37.09 20.49
CA THR A 354 0.09 -36.58 19.56
C THR A 354 0.75 -35.59 18.61
N VAL A 355 0.84 -35.98 17.34
CA VAL A 355 1.31 -35.10 16.27
C VAL A 355 0.33 -33.93 16.18
N LEU A 356 0.84 -32.69 16.18
CA LEU A 356 0.00 -31.52 15.94
C LEU A 356 -0.73 -31.70 14.61
N THR A 357 -2.02 -31.40 14.63
CA THR A 357 -2.79 -31.43 13.40
C THR A 357 -2.39 -30.29 12.47
N ARG A 358 -2.87 -30.29 11.22
CA ARG A 358 -2.45 -29.30 10.21
C ARG A 358 -2.80 -27.88 10.67
N ASP A 359 -4.03 -27.68 11.11
CA ASP A 359 -4.51 -26.36 11.56
C ASP A 359 -3.85 -25.94 12.89
N ALA A 360 -3.64 -26.88 13.81
CA ALA A 360 -2.94 -26.60 15.05
C ALA A 360 -1.47 -26.20 14.82
N ALA A 361 -0.77 -26.90 13.91
CA ALA A 361 0.60 -26.56 13.53
C ALA A 361 0.68 -25.19 12.85
N ALA A 362 -0.24 -24.87 11.93
CA ALA A 362 -0.32 -23.55 11.30
C ALA A 362 -0.53 -22.43 12.33
N LEU A 363 -1.38 -22.65 13.34
CA LEU A 363 -1.55 -21.69 14.44
C LEU A 363 -0.27 -21.54 15.26
N VAL A 364 0.39 -22.64 15.68
CA VAL A 364 1.64 -22.56 16.44
C VAL A 364 2.71 -21.80 15.64
N GLN A 365 2.87 -22.12 14.35
CA GLN A 365 3.78 -21.45 13.42
C GLN A 365 3.50 -19.93 13.33
N TYR A 366 2.22 -19.54 13.19
CA TYR A 366 1.81 -18.13 13.15
C TYR A 366 2.24 -17.37 14.40
N TYR A 367 2.01 -17.93 15.60
CA TYR A 367 2.35 -17.24 16.86
C TYR A 367 3.85 -17.25 17.17
N LEU A 368 4.59 -18.26 16.72
CA LEU A 368 6.05 -18.22 16.75
C LEU A 368 6.59 -17.07 15.90
N ALA A 369 6.05 -16.90 14.70
CA ALA A 369 6.41 -15.82 13.79
C ALA A 369 5.92 -14.45 14.30
N LEU A 370 4.76 -14.39 14.97
CA LEU A 370 4.27 -13.20 15.67
C LEU A 370 5.20 -12.78 16.81
N GLY A 371 5.77 -13.73 17.55
CA GLY A 371 6.71 -13.45 18.65
C GLY A 371 8.17 -13.23 18.23
N ALA A 372 8.53 -13.48 16.97
CA ALA A 372 9.90 -13.41 16.49
C ALA A 372 10.49 -11.99 16.53
N HIS A 373 11.82 -11.89 16.63
CA HIS A 373 12.57 -10.64 16.50
C HIS A 373 12.38 -10.04 15.09
N GLN A 374 12.75 -10.78 14.05
CA GLN A 374 12.44 -10.46 12.66
C GLN A 374 11.62 -11.59 12.02
N PHE A 375 10.66 -11.22 11.18
CA PHE A 375 9.86 -12.15 10.38
C PHE A 375 10.05 -11.85 8.89
N ALA A 376 10.19 -12.90 8.08
CA ALA A 376 10.09 -12.85 6.64
C ALA A 376 9.13 -13.93 6.13
N GLY A 377 8.23 -13.56 5.22
CA GLY A 377 7.28 -14.49 4.61
C GLY A 377 7.04 -14.19 3.13
N ASN A 378 5.95 -14.72 2.60
CA ASN A 378 5.50 -14.51 1.23
C ASN A 378 4.31 -13.55 1.19
N SER A 379 4.41 -12.43 0.46
CA SER A 379 3.33 -11.43 0.42
C SER A 379 2.01 -11.92 -0.19
N VAL A 380 2.02 -13.00 -0.99
CA VAL A 380 0.83 -13.59 -1.62
C VAL A 380 0.13 -14.57 -0.68
N ALA A 381 0.86 -15.16 0.27
CA ALA A 381 0.30 -16.09 1.23
C ALA A 381 -0.54 -15.33 2.29
N LEU A 382 -1.77 -15.80 2.51
CA LEU A 382 -2.73 -15.09 3.36
C LEU A 382 -2.26 -15.01 4.82
N ALA A 383 -1.70 -16.10 5.36
CA ALA A 383 -1.17 -16.15 6.71
C ALA A 383 -0.05 -15.13 6.91
N ASP A 384 0.91 -15.11 5.99
CA ASP A 384 2.06 -14.20 6.05
C ASP A 384 1.65 -12.74 5.86
N ALA A 385 0.72 -12.45 4.94
CA ALA A 385 0.20 -11.10 4.75
C ALA A 385 -0.52 -10.57 6.00
N LEU A 386 -1.34 -11.40 6.67
CA LEU A 386 -1.95 -11.06 7.96
C LEU A 386 -0.89 -10.79 9.03
N LEU A 387 0.14 -11.63 9.06
CA LEU A 387 1.21 -11.50 10.02
C LEU A 387 2.05 -10.23 9.81
N ILE A 388 2.36 -9.89 8.56
CA ILE A 388 3.02 -8.62 8.18
C ILE A 388 2.18 -7.44 8.65
N MET A 389 0.87 -7.46 8.37
CA MET A 389 -0.06 -6.41 8.81
C MET A 389 -0.06 -6.23 10.33
N GLU A 390 -0.20 -7.33 11.08
CA GLU A 390 -0.21 -7.32 12.55
C GLU A 390 1.13 -6.85 13.14
N ARG A 391 2.25 -7.29 12.58
CA ARG A 391 3.59 -6.90 13.04
C ARG A 391 3.88 -5.45 12.74
N TRP A 392 3.59 -4.95 11.54
CA TRP A 392 3.78 -3.55 11.17
C TRP A 392 2.96 -2.59 12.04
N ASN A 393 1.69 -2.92 12.32
CA ASN A 393 0.88 -2.13 13.24
C ASN A 393 1.45 -2.11 14.66
N ALA A 394 2.03 -3.22 15.12
CA ALA A 394 2.70 -3.31 16.41
C ALA A 394 4.13 -2.70 16.42
N GLY A 395 4.57 -2.07 15.32
CA GLY A 395 5.93 -1.53 15.20
C GLY A 395 7.04 -2.58 15.20
N ARG A 396 6.70 -3.85 14.90
CA ARG A 396 7.63 -4.97 14.85
C ARG A 396 8.09 -5.24 13.42
N TYR A 397 9.36 -5.62 13.29
CA TYR A 397 9.98 -5.89 12.00
C TYR A 397 9.29 -7.04 11.27
N ALA A 398 8.81 -6.80 10.06
CA ALA A 398 8.34 -7.84 9.15
C ALA A 398 8.68 -7.46 7.70
N THR A 399 9.19 -8.40 6.91
CA THR A 399 9.42 -8.23 5.48
C THR A 399 8.85 -9.41 4.70
N TYR A 400 8.97 -9.38 3.38
CA TYR A 400 8.59 -10.48 2.50
C TYR A 400 9.61 -10.63 1.37
N TYR A 401 10.01 -11.87 1.09
CA TYR A 401 11.16 -12.14 0.24
C TYR A 401 10.84 -12.11 -1.25
N ASN A 402 9.58 -12.30 -1.59
CA ASN A 402 9.09 -12.44 -2.95
C ASN A 402 8.84 -11.09 -3.66
N GLY A 403 8.94 -9.97 -2.93
CA GLY A 403 8.70 -8.64 -3.46
C GLY A 403 7.28 -8.45 -4.00
N GLY A 404 7.07 -7.41 -4.81
CA GLY A 404 5.77 -7.09 -5.39
C GLY A 404 4.71 -6.57 -4.38
N ASN A 405 3.45 -6.68 -4.79
CA ASN A 405 2.27 -6.27 -4.01
C ASN A 405 1.96 -7.27 -2.88
N ILE A 406 1.14 -6.82 -1.92
CA ILE A 406 0.48 -7.69 -0.92
C ILE A 406 -1.01 -7.78 -1.31
N PRO A 407 -1.47 -8.88 -1.95
CA PRO A 407 -2.85 -8.99 -2.45
C PRO A 407 -3.93 -8.79 -1.38
N LEU A 408 -3.64 -9.14 -0.12
CA LEU A 408 -4.56 -8.92 1.01
C LEU A 408 -4.97 -7.45 1.17
N GLU A 409 -4.11 -6.50 0.79
CA GLU A 409 -4.38 -5.05 0.84
C GLU A 409 -5.60 -4.65 0.00
N ALA A 410 -5.97 -5.44 -1.02
CA ALA A 410 -7.19 -5.23 -1.80
C ALA A 410 -8.47 -5.35 -0.96
N HIS A 411 -8.41 -6.13 0.13
CA HIS A 411 -9.55 -6.50 0.97
C HIS A 411 -9.47 -5.92 2.38
N ILE A 412 -8.27 -5.94 2.97
CA ILE A 412 -7.96 -5.41 4.29
C ILE A 412 -6.82 -4.40 4.11
N PRO A 413 -7.11 -3.15 3.72
CA PRO A 413 -6.10 -2.14 3.40
C PRO A 413 -5.54 -1.52 4.67
N LEU A 414 -4.94 -2.33 5.56
CA LEU A 414 -4.35 -1.87 6.83
C LEU A 414 -2.82 -2.04 6.82
N PHE A 415 -2.23 -1.92 5.63
CA PHE A 415 -0.79 -1.97 5.40
C PHE A 415 -0.26 -0.54 5.27
N PRO A 416 0.37 0.03 6.31
CA PRO A 416 0.86 1.39 6.24
C PRO A 416 2.01 1.49 5.23
N MET A 417 1.78 2.21 4.13
CA MET A 417 2.84 2.51 3.16
C MET A 417 3.84 3.50 3.77
N PRO A 418 5.15 3.17 3.83
CA PRO A 418 6.16 4.13 4.27
C PRO A 418 6.25 5.28 3.26
N TRP A 419 6.08 6.49 3.76
CA TRP A 419 6.24 7.73 3.01
C TRP A 419 7.44 8.50 3.54
N VAL A 420 8.29 8.97 2.63
CA VAL A 420 9.48 9.75 2.91
C VAL A 420 9.41 11.08 2.18
N PHE A 421 9.71 12.15 2.89
CA PHE A 421 9.98 13.45 2.29
C PHE A 421 11.23 14.05 2.93
N THR A 422 11.77 15.09 2.28
CA THR A 422 12.95 15.81 2.77
C THR A 422 12.56 17.21 3.19
N TYR A 423 13.18 17.71 4.25
CA TYR A 423 13.04 19.11 4.66
C TYR A 423 14.32 19.59 5.34
N ASN A 424 14.60 20.90 5.20
CA ASN A 424 15.72 21.54 5.87
C ASN A 424 15.27 22.85 6.54
N ASP A 425 15.92 23.19 7.65
CA ASP A 425 15.55 24.37 8.44
C ASP A 425 15.97 25.71 7.80
N TRP A 426 16.76 25.71 6.73
CA TRP A 426 17.07 26.93 5.96
C TRP A 426 15.88 27.41 5.12
N SER A 427 14.90 26.54 4.89
CA SER A 427 13.61 26.90 4.26
C SER A 427 12.60 27.47 5.26
N ALA A 428 12.94 27.58 6.55
CA ALA A 428 12.03 28.07 7.57
C ALA A 428 11.57 29.51 7.30
N GLY A 429 10.29 29.79 7.58
CA GLY A 429 9.68 31.10 7.37
C GLY A 429 9.31 31.41 5.91
N THR A 430 9.43 30.44 5.01
CA THR A 430 9.01 30.56 3.60
C THR A 430 7.67 29.86 3.34
N GLU A 431 7.18 29.90 2.11
CA GLU A 431 5.98 29.13 1.72
C GLU A 431 6.12 27.62 1.87
N TYR A 432 7.35 27.10 1.93
CA TYR A 432 7.60 25.66 2.09
C TYR A 432 7.13 25.14 3.46
N ASP A 433 7.07 25.99 4.49
CA ASP A 433 6.54 25.59 5.80
C ASP A 433 5.07 25.18 5.67
N TRP A 434 4.28 25.98 4.96
CA TRP A 434 2.87 25.69 4.69
C TRP A 434 2.72 24.46 3.79
N MET A 435 3.62 24.27 2.82
CA MET A 435 3.56 23.10 1.96
C MET A 435 3.80 21.80 2.72
N VAL A 436 4.81 21.77 3.59
CA VAL A 436 5.06 20.64 4.49
C VAL A 436 3.85 20.39 5.37
N GLN A 437 3.25 21.46 5.93
CA GLN A 437 2.05 21.32 6.75
C GLN A 437 0.89 20.70 5.97
N ALA A 438 0.66 21.11 4.73
CA ALA A 438 -0.38 20.54 3.87
C ALA A 438 -0.08 19.07 3.52
N ALA A 439 1.17 18.78 3.14
CA ALA A 439 1.62 17.43 2.79
C ALA A 439 1.43 16.48 3.97
N VAL A 440 1.95 16.83 5.15
CA VAL A 440 1.86 16.03 6.37
C VAL A 440 0.42 15.87 6.86
N THR A 441 -0.36 16.97 6.91
CA THR A 441 -1.74 16.91 7.39
C THR A 441 -2.60 16.03 6.48
N SER A 442 -2.51 16.23 5.16
CA SER A 442 -3.24 15.37 4.21
C SER A 442 -2.73 13.93 4.19
N ALA A 443 -1.43 13.69 4.40
CA ALA A 443 -0.84 12.36 4.51
C ALA A 443 -1.41 11.57 5.70
N ILE A 444 -1.62 12.22 6.84
CA ILE A 444 -2.19 11.60 8.04
C ILE A 444 -3.70 11.40 7.88
N GLU A 445 -4.42 12.47 7.51
CA GLU A 445 -5.89 12.46 7.52
C GLU A 445 -6.50 11.66 6.37
N VAL A 446 -5.85 11.68 5.21
CA VAL A 446 -6.42 11.13 3.96
C VAL A 446 -5.52 10.06 3.37
N GLY A 447 -4.22 10.34 3.25
CA GLY A 447 -3.24 9.43 2.67
C GLY A 447 -3.05 8.14 3.48
N ARG A 448 -3.18 8.23 4.81
CA ARG A 448 -2.92 7.17 5.80
C ARG A 448 -1.59 6.45 5.60
N VAL A 449 -0.57 7.21 5.18
CA VAL A 449 0.81 6.73 5.02
C VAL A 449 1.56 6.83 6.35
N LYS A 450 2.68 6.10 6.50
CA LYS A 450 3.58 6.22 7.65
C LYS A 450 4.68 7.24 7.34
N PRO A 451 4.64 8.45 7.93
CA PRO A 451 5.49 9.55 7.51
C PRO A 451 6.89 9.50 8.15
N HIS A 452 7.91 9.71 7.31
CA HIS A 452 9.31 9.88 7.70
C HIS A 452 9.85 11.15 7.05
N CYS A 453 10.54 11.97 7.83
CA CYS A 453 11.19 13.17 7.33
C CYS A 453 12.69 13.00 7.43
N MET A 454 13.37 12.98 6.30
CA MET A 454 14.82 13.18 6.26
C MET A 454 15.09 14.67 6.52
N PHE A 455 15.51 14.98 7.74
CA PHE A 455 15.64 16.33 8.24
C PHE A 455 17.11 16.75 8.31
N THR A 456 17.41 17.93 7.78
CA THR A 456 18.73 18.56 7.91
C THR A 456 18.55 19.93 8.57
N GLY A 457 19.07 20.10 9.78
CA GLY A 457 18.92 21.35 10.52
C GLY A 457 18.92 21.17 12.03
N SER A 458 18.57 22.24 12.74
CA SER A 458 18.44 22.29 14.20
C SER A 458 17.13 21.64 14.68
N THR A 459 17.25 20.83 15.75
CA THR A 459 16.12 20.28 16.51
C THR A 459 15.31 21.37 17.23
N GLU A 460 15.88 22.56 17.38
CA GLU A 460 15.21 23.71 17.99
C GLU A 460 14.37 24.51 17.00
N SER A 461 14.44 24.21 15.70
CA SER A 461 13.66 24.91 14.69
C SER A 461 12.15 24.69 14.91
N PRO A 462 11.30 25.71 14.68
CA PRO A 462 9.85 25.58 14.82
C PRO A 462 9.27 24.42 14.00
N MET A 463 9.78 24.20 12.79
CA MET A 463 9.33 23.11 11.93
C MET A 463 9.70 21.72 12.47
N TYR A 464 10.91 21.54 13.02
CA TYR A 464 11.28 20.26 13.65
C TYR A 464 10.31 19.92 14.79
N ARG A 465 10.05 20.88 15.68
CA ARG A 465 9.12 20.68 16.81
C ARG A 465 7.69 20.43 16.33
N TRP A 466 7.25 21.11 15.28
CA TRP A 466 5.94 20.89 14.68
C TRP A 466 5.81 19.48 14.09
N LEU A 467 6.82 19.02 13.34
CA LEU A 467 6.87 17.66 12.78
C LEU A 467 6.90 16.60 13.90
N ALA A 468 7.71 16.80 14.94
CA ALA A 468 7.77 15.90 16.09
C ALA A 468 6.41 15.81 16.79
N GLY A 469 5.71 16.95 16.97
CA GLY A 469 4.37 17.02 17.54
C GLY A 469 3.26 16.41 16.67
N LYS A 470 3.58 15.98 15.44
CA LYS A 470 2.68 15.25 14.52
C LYS A 470 3.04 13.76 14.41
N ASP A 471 3.85 13.24 15.35
CA ASP A 471 4.33 11.86 15.38
C ASP A 471 5.08 11.43 14.11
N ILE A 472 5.75 12.38 13.45
CA ILE A 472 6.58 12.11 12.28
C ILE A 472 7.91 11.50 12.73
N THR A 473 8.34 10.42 12.08
CA THR A 473 9.68 9.88 12.34
C THR A 473 10.73 10.79 11.69
N LEU A 474 11.44 11.56 12.52
CA LEU A 474 12.48 12.49 12.09
C LEU A 474 13.84 11.79 12.03
N ILE A 475 14.41 11.71 10.83
CA ILE A 475 15.72 11.12 10.58
C ILE A 475 16.70 12.27 10.35
N LEU A 476 17.47 12.62 11.38
CA LEU A 476 18.55 13.59 11.26
C LEU A 476 19.61 13.01 10.33
N HIS A 477 19.78 13.61 9.15
CA HIS A 477 20.66 13.07 8.12
C HIS A 477 21.70 14.09 7.66
N THR A 478 22.96 13.68 7.68
CA THR A 478 24.08 14.39 7.08
C THR A 478 24.76 13.47 6.07
N PRO A 479 24.63 13.73 4.75
CA PRO A 479 25.17 12.83 3.75
C PRO A 479 26.71 12.81 3.73
N GLU A 480 27.31 11.62 3.68
CA GLU A 480 28.76 11.45 3.56
C GLU A 480 29.30 12.00 2.23
N TRP A 481 28.50 11.93 1.15
CA TRP A 481 28.88 12.41 -0.18
C TRP A 481 28.76 13.93 -0.34
N LYS A 482 28.28 14.67 0.67
CA LYS A 482 27.95 16.09 0.58
C LYS A 482 29.09 16.93 -0.03
N ASP A 483 30.29 16.85 0.54
CA ASP A 483 31.41 17.69 0.09
C ASP A 483 31.91 17.31 -1.31
N ALA A 484 31.85 16.02 -1.65
CA ALA A 484 32.19 15.54 -2.98
C ALA A 484 31.17 16.02 -4.02
N LEU A 485 29.88 16.00 -3.71
CA LEU A 485 28.82 16.51 -4.59
C LEU A 485 28.96 18.02 -4.80
N ILE A 486 29.32 18.77 -3.75
CA ILE A 486 29.58 20.21 -3.87
C ILE A 486 30.73 20.47 -4.85
N ARG A 487 31.84 19.73 -4.74
CA ARG A 487 32.95 19.83 -5.70
C ARG A 487 32.52 19.46 -7.11
N GLU A 488 31.77 18.37 -7.26
CA GLU A 488 31.24 17.95 -8.56
C GLU A 488 30.30 19.00 -9.16
N SER A 489 29.50 19.70 -8.36
CA SER A 489 28.65 20.80 -8.84
C SER A 489 29.42 22.01 -9.40
N MET A 490 30.73 22.07 -9.17
CA MET A 490 31.63 23.12 -9.66
C MET A 490 32.46 22.69 -10.89
N THR A 491 32.41 21.42 -11.29
CA THR A 491 33.12 20.90 -12.48
C THR A 491 32.36 21.26 -13.77
N GLY A 492 32.96 21.00 -14.95
CA GLY A 492 32.34 21.19 -16.27
C GLY A 492 32.44 22.62 -16.84
N ASP A 493 32.25 22.75 -18.15
CA ASP A 493 32.56 23.99 -18.91
C ASP A 493 31.48 25.10 -18.79
N VAL A 494 30.29 24.76 -18.29
CA VAL A 494 29.17 25.72 -18.20
C VAL A 494 29.36 26.63 -16.99
N ASN A 495 29.47 27.94 -17.16
CA ASN A 495 29.61 28.84 -16.01
C ASN A 495 28.36 28.83 -15.08
N ILE A 496 28.55 29.22 -13.82
CA ILE A 496 27.51 29.17 -12.77
C ILE A 496 26.24 29.98 -13.11
N GLN A 497 26.37 31.09 -13.84
CA GLN A 497 25.22 31.93 -14.20
C GLN A 497 24.36 31.26 -15.27
N ALA A 498 24.97 30.56 -16.23
CA ALA A 498 24.24 29.74 -17.19
C ALA A 498 23.50 28.59 -16.48
N ARG A 499 24.10 27.95 -15.47
CA ARG A 499 23.44 26.88 -14.68
C ARG A 499 22.25 27.40 -13.89
N LYS A 500 22.36 28.58 -13.26
CA LYS A 500 21.24 29.22 -12.55
C LYS A 500 20.04 29.52 -13.44
N ARG A 501 20.26 29.71 -14.76
CA ARG A 501 19.17 29.84 -15.74
C ARG A 501 18.54 28.51 -16.14
N GLN A 502 19.27 27.40 -16.02
CA GLN A 502 18.79 26.05 -16.33
C GLN A 502 17.94 25.46 -15.19
N SER A 503 18.34 25.68 -13.94
CA SER A 503 17.56 25.24 -12.78
C SER A 503 17.74 26.19 -11.59
N HIS A 504 16.63 26.44 -10.89
CA HIS A 504 16.62 27.21 -9.66
C HIS A 504 17.43 26.52 -8.53
N LEU A 505 17.72 25.23 -8.64
CA LEU A 505 18.48 24.47 -7.64
C LEU A 505 19.98 24.85 -7.62
N TYR A 506 20.50 25.48 -8.69
CA TYR A 506 21.87 26.04 -8.69
C TYR A 506 21.98 27.39 -7.97
N LYS A 507 20.90 27.91 -7.38
CA LYS A 507 20.93 29.22 -6.70
C LYS A 507 21.91 29.23 -5.52
N ASN A 508 21.96 28.14 -4.74
CA ASN A 508 22.86 27.98 -3.61
C ASN A 508 23.20 26.49 -3.37
N VAL A 509 24.30 26.25 -2.66
CA VAL A 509 24.80 24.90 -2.34
C VAL A 509 23.78 24.07 -1.56
N GLY A 510 23.05 24.69 -0.64
CA GLY A 510 22.04 24.00 0.17
C GLY A 510 20.92 23.40 -0.68
N ALA A 511 20.46 24.10 -1.72
CA ALA A 511 19.46 23.58 -2.64
C ALA A 511 19.94 22.37 -3.45
N ILE A 512 21.21 22.35 -3.87
CA ILE A 512 21.83 21.21 -4.55
C ILE A 512 21.89 20.01 -3.60
N VAL A 513 22.46 20.19 -2.41
CA VAL A 513 22.56 19.10 -1.41
C VAL A 513 21.16 18.59 -1.03
N GLY A 514 20.21 19.50 -0.81
CA GLY A 514 18.82 19.20 -0.49
C GLY A 514 18.15 18.32 -1.54
N ALA A 515 18.35 18.64 -2.83
CA ALA A 515 17.79 17.86 -3.93
C ALA A 515 18.28 16.39 -3.91
N TYR A 516 19.57 16.18 -3.61
CA TYR A 516 20.18 14.85 -3.57
C TYR A 516 19.98 14.10 -2.24
N LEU A 517 19.44 14.69 -1.17
CA LEU A 517 19.23 14.00 0.12
C LEU A 517 18.51 12.66 -0.04
N ARG A 518 17.54 12.61 -0.95
CA ARG A 518 16.73 11.42 -1.24
C ARG A 518 17.54 10.21 -1.75
N ILE A 519 18.76 10.40 -2.25
CA ILE A 519 19.57 9.27 -2.76
C ILE A 519 20.05 8.34 -1.63
N ASP A 520 20.05 8.76 -0.37
CA ASP A 520 20.44 7.90 0.75
C ASP A 520 19.28 7.11 1.35
N ILE A 521 18.03 7.28 0.87
CA ILE A 521 16.87 6.49 1.35
C ILE A 521 17.18 4.99 1.44
N PRO A 522 17.82 4.35 0.44
CA PRO A 522 18.13 2.92 0.52
C PRO A 522 19.06 2.51 1.67
N LYS A 523 19.88 3.43 2.19
CA LYS A 523 20.84 3.16 3.27
C LYS A 523 20.22 3.28 4.67
N LEU A 524 19.02 3.85 4.79
CA LEU A 524 18.44 4.15 6.08
C LEU A 524 17.82 2.89 6.70
N PRO A 525 18.23 2.46 7.92
CA PRO A 525 17.72 1.24 8.54
C PRO A 525 16.21 1.25 8.80
N HIS A 526 15.63 2.44 8.92
CA HIS A 526 14.18 2.67 9.05
C HIS A 526 13.38 2.00 7.93
N PHE A 527 13.99 1.78 6.76
CA PHE A 527 13.34 1.21 5.61
C PHE A 527 13.73 -0.23 5.29
N ASP A 528 14.48 -0.89 6.18
CA ASP A 528 15.00 -2.22 5.95
C ASP A 528 13.92 -3.27 5.71
N GLN A 529 12.80 -3.15 6.42
CA GLN A 529 11.68 -4.08 6.37
C GLN A 529 10.76 -3.89 5.15
N TYR A 530 10.93 -2.83 4.36
CA TYR A 530 10.00 -2.49 3.28
C TYR A 530 10.58 -2.86 1.91
N ASN A 531 9.76 -3.46 1.06
CA ASN A 531 10.11 -3.68 -0.35
C ASN A 531 9.90 -2.41 -1.20
N TYR A 532 8.90 -1.59 -0.83
CA TYR A 532 8.59 -0.36 -1.54
C TYR A 532 8.43 0.83 -0.59
N VAL A 533 8.95 1.98 -1.02
CA VAL A 533 8.85 3.24 -0.28
C VAL A 533 8.34 4.33 -1.22
N LEU A 534 7.33 5.07 -0.76
CA LEU A 534 6.87 6.27 -1.44
C LEU A 534 7.76 7.45 -1.03
N PHE A 535 8.39 8.09 -2.00
CA PHE A 535 9.02 9.38 -1.80
C PHE A 535 8.18 10.49 -2.46
N THR A 536 8.06 11.63 -1.80
CA THR A 536 7.57 12.86 -2.45
C THR A 536 8.42 14.07 -2.08
N ASP A 537 8.43 15.08 -2.94
CA ASP A 537 8.75 16.45 -2.54
C ASP A 537 7.74 16.93 -1.49
N CYS A 538 8.09 17.99 -0.75
CA CYS A 538 7.25 18.51 0.34
C CYS A 538 6.07 19.38 -0.15
N ASP A 539 5.96 19.63 -1.45
CA ASP A 539 4.94 20.46 -2.10
C ASP A 539 3.83 19.63 -2.74
N VAL A 540 3.40 18.59 -2.03
CA VAL A 540 2.31 17.71 -2.41
C VAL A 540 1.15 17.78 -1.42
N TYR A 541 0.00 17.21 -1.78
CA TYR A 541 -0.98 16.77 -0.80
C TYR A 541 -1.71 15.52 -1.28
N PHE A 542 -2.21 14.74 -0.33
CA PHE A 542 -2.90 13.48 -0.56
C PHE A 542 -4.42 13.70 -0.65
N ARG A 543 -5.05 13.04 -1.61
CA ARG A 543 -6.51 13.11 -1.87
C ARG A 543 -7.23 11.81 -1.58
N LYS A 544 -6.50 10.69 -1.49
CA LYS A 544 -7.04 9.35 -1.23
C LYS A 544 -6.06 8.54 -0.41
N HIS A 545 -6.58 7.53 0.28
CA HIS A 545 -5.77 6.52 0.95
C HIS A 545 -4.79 5.87 -0.02
N MET A 546 -3.52 5.83 0.37
CA MET A 546 -2.44 5.26 -0.41
C MET A 546 -2.27 3.78 -0.10
N LYS A 547 -2.43 2.95 -1.13
CA LYS A 547 -2.23 1.51 -1.08
C LYS A 547 -1.21 1.11 -2.13
N LEU A 548 -0.35 0.15 -1.86
CA LEU A 548 0.65 -0.31 -2.83
C LEU A 548 -0.02 -0.92 -4.05
N ILE A 549 -1.10 -1.67 -3.85
CA ILE A 549 -1.85 -2.29 -4.93
C ILE A 549 -2.41 -1.26 -5.93
N ASP A 550 -2.69 -0.02 -5.52
CA ASP A 550 -3.22 1.01 -6.41
C ASP A 550 -2.23 1.44 -7.50
N TRP A 551 -0.93 1.16 -7.31
CA TRP A 551 0.12 1.49 -8.27
C TRP A 551 0.10 0.60 -9.51
N GLY A 552 -0.64 -0.52 -9.44
CA GLY A 552 -0.79 -1.49 -10.51
C GLY A 552 0.31 -2.55 -10.50
N SER A 553 0.25 -3.43 -11.50
CA SER A 553 1.25 -4.49 -11.74
C SER A 553 1.70 -4.42 -13.21
N PRO A 554 3.00 -4.56 -13.51
CA PRO A 554 4.09 -4.73 -12.54
C PRO A 554 4.39 -3.42 -11.79
N LEU A 555 4.86 -3.55 -10.54
CA LEU A 555 5.48 -2.44 -9.82
C LEU A 555 6.84 -2.09 -10.44
N PRO A 556 7.40 -0.90 -10.19
CA PRO A 556 8.71 -0.51 -10.73
C PRO A 556 9.83 -1.48 -10.33
N SER A 557 10.71 -1.79 -11.27
CA SER A 557 11.87 -2.66 -11.01
C SER A 557 12.98 -1.97 -10.20
N ALA A 558 13.11 -0.65 -10.35
CA ALA A 558 14.08 0.18 -9.61
C ALA A 558 13.38 1.35 -8.95
N ILE A 559 12.84 2.27 -9.75
CA ILE A 559 12.11 3.44 -9.29
C ILE A 559 11.00 3.77 -10.28
N GLY A 560 9.84 4.16 -9.77
CA GLY A 560 8.75 4.71 -10.56
C GLY A 560 8.81 6.23 -10.52
N MET A 561 8.77 6.90 -11.67
CA MET A 561 8.78 8.37 -11.79
C MET A 561 7.63 8.82 -12.70
N GLY A 562 7.07 10.01 -12.44
CA GLY A 562 5.89 10.51 -13.16
C GLY A 562 6.27 11.35 -14.36
N TYR A 563 5.37 11.49 -15.33
CA TYR A 563 5.58 12.49 -16.38
C TYR A 563 5.84 13.87 -15.78
N GLU A 564 6.68 14.65 -16.47
CA GLU A 564 6.82 16.08 -16.24
C GLU A 564 5.56 16.79 -16.82
N ARG A 565 5.75 17.84 -17.62
CA ARG A 565 4.67 18.56 -18.31
C ARG A 565 4.00 17.73 -19.40
N TYR A 566 4.78 17.05 -20.24
CA TYR A 566 4.28 16.30 -21.40
C TYR A 566 4.46 14.78 -21.22
N ASP A 567 3.73 13.98 -22.00
CA ASP A 567 3.76 12.52 -21.95
C ASP A 567 5.01 11.90 -22.61
N TRP A 568 6.18 12.46 -22.32
CA TRP A 568 7.47 12.00 -22.85
C TRP A 568 8.54 11.96 -21.75
N PHE A 569 9.60 11.21 -22.01
CA PHE A 569 10.78 11.10 -21.15
C PHE A 569 11.74 12.26 -21.44
N PRO A 570 12.43 12.87 -20.44
CA PRO A 570 12.60 12.44 -19.04
C PRO A 570 11.39 12.70 -18.14
N TYR A 571 11.39 12.02 -16.99
CA TYR A 571 10.31 12.05 -16.00
C TYR A 571 10.66 12.90 -14.78
N ASN A 572 9.62 13.35 -14.10
CA ASN A 572 9.67 14.09 -12.86
C ASN A 572 9.99 13.19 -11.65
N ASN A 573 10.86 13.66 -10.75
CA ASN A 573 11.29 12.91 -9.57
C ASN A 573 10.68 13.41 -8.24
N GLY A 574 9.66 14.29 -8.29
CA GLY A 574 9.00 14.82 -7.11
C GLY A 574 7.92 13.91 -6.52
N VAL A 575 7.51 12.87 -7.24
CA VAL A 575 6.80 11.72 -6.68
C VAL A 575 7.42 10.45 -7.22
N MET A 576 7.92 9.59 -6.34
CA MET A 576 8.63 8.38 -6.71
C MET A 576 8.20 7.17 -5.89
N LEU A 577 8.08 6.01 -6.53
CA LEU A 577 7.93 4.73 -5.84
C LEU A 577 9.23 3.95 -5.95
N TRP A 578 9.93 3.78 -4.84
CA TRP A 578 11.24 3.11 -4.78
C TRP A 578 11.06 1.61 -4.60
N ASN A 579 11.77 0.80 -5.39
CA ASN A 579 11.98 -0.61 -5.13
C ASN A 579 13.22 -0.76 -4.25
N MET A 580 13.00 -0.89 -2.94
CA MET A 580 14.07 -0.83 -1.94
C MET A 580 15.14 -1.90 -2.15
N PRO A 581 14.81 -3.18 -2.45
CA PRO A 581 15.84 -4.17 -2.75
C PRO A 581 16.78 -3.79 -3.89
N TYR A 582 16.22 -3.34 -5.02
CA TYR A 582 17.03 -2.94 -6.17
C TYR A 582 17.86 -1.68 -5.87
N MET A 583 17.24 -0.70 -5.22
CA MET A 583 17.88 0.57 -4.92
C MET A 583 19.01 0.38 -3.91
N LYS A 584 18.85 -0.46 -2.88
CA LYS A 584 19.92 -0.82 -1.94
C LYS A 584 21.13 -1.42 -2.65
N LYS A 585 20.89 -2.40 -3.52
CA LYS A 585 21.95 -3.08 -4.27
C LYS A 585 22.76 -2.14 -5.16
N THR A 586 22.11 -1.15 -5.76
CA THR A 586 22.72 -0.26 -6.78
C THR A 586 23.16 1.10 -6.25
N ASN A 587 22.87 1.41 -4.98
CA ASN A 587 23.03 2.76 -4.45
C ASN A 587 24.47 3.26 -4.45
N ALA A 588 25.42 2.42 -4.02
CA ALA A 588 26.83 2.79 -3.96
C ALA A 588 27.38 3.13 -5.36
N ASP A 589 27.03 2.32 -6.36
CA ASP A 589 27.41 2.54 -7.75
C ASP A 589 26.76 3.80 -8.33
N PHE A 590 25.50 4.07 -7.98
CA PHE A 590 24.79 5.29 -8.39
C PHE A 590 25.48 6.56 -7.87
N ILE A 591 25.82 6.59 -6.57
CA ILE A 591 26.53 7.73 -5.96
C ILE A 591 27.91 7.90 -6.59
N LYS A 592 28.65 6.80 -6.76
CA LYS A 592 29.97 6.83 -7.42
C LYS A 592 29.87 7.36 -8.84
N TRP A 593 28.85 6.95 -9.60
CA TRP A 593 28.61 7.43 -10.96
C TRP A 593 28.28 8.93 -10.99
N ILE A 594 27.43 9.44 -10.07
CA ILE A 594 27.14 10.87 -9.97
C ILE A 594 28.43 11.68 -9.82
N LEU A 595 29.31 11.25 -8.90
CA LEU A 595 30.54 11.94 -8.55
C LEU A 595 31.66 11.82 -9.60
N SER A 596 31.49 10.97 -10.62
CA SER A 596 32.48 10.76 -11.68
C SER A 596 32.14 11.45 -13.00
N GLN A 597 31.04 12.22 -13.07
CA GLN A 597 30.58 12.77 -14.36
C GLN A 597 31.41 13.96 -14.84
N HIS A 598 31.96 14.76 -13.92
CA HIS A 598 32.64 16.02 -14.19
C HIS A 598 31.84 16.99 -15.09
N ASN A 599 30.51 16.94 -14.97
CA ASN A 599 29.57 17.66 -15.82
C ASN A 599 28.84 18.78 -15.07
N GLY A 600 29.25 19.09 -13.84
CA GLY A 600 28.60 20.11 -13.05
C GLY A 600 27.19 19.74 -12.57
N LEU A 601 26.83 18.45 -12.56
CA LEU A 601 25.49 17.91 -12.31
C LEU A 601 24.46 18.30 -13.38
N TYR A 602 24.90 18.53 -14.62
CA TYR A 602 24.03 18.78 -15.76
C TYR A 602 24.06 17.62 -16.76
N TYR A 603 22.92 16.93 -16.90
CA TYR A 603 22.80 15.68 -17.64
C TYR A 603 22.17 15.89 -19.04
N GLY A 604 22.38 17.05 -19.65
CA GLY A 604 21.90 17.35 -21.00
C GLY A 604 20.39 17.18 -21.14
N ARG A 605 19.95 16.28 -22.04
CA ARG A 605 18.52 16.02 -22.31
C ARG A 605 17.77 15.43 -21.13
N TYR A 606 18.47 14.86 -20.14
CA TYR A 606 17.85 14.23 -18.98
C TYR A 606 17.46 15.22 -17.88
N THR A 607 17.76 16.52 -18.06
CA THR A 607 17.62 17.63 -17.09
C THR A 607 18.80 17.77 -16.13
N ALA A 608 18.70 18.67 -15.16
CA ALA A 608 19.76 18.96 -14.20
C ALA A 608 19.58 18.17 -12.91
N VAL A 609 20.64 18.14 -12.10
CA VAL A 609 20.67 17.68 -10.71
C VAL A 609 20.14 16.25 -10.52
N ASP A 610 19.55 15.94 -9.37
CA ASP A 610 19.03 14.64 -8.99
C ASP A 610 18.03 14.08 -10.01
N GLN A 611 17.11 14.90 -10.53
CA GLN A 611 16.18 14.44 -11.57
C GLN A 611 16.92 13.94 -12.81
N GLY A 612 17.93 14.68 -13.28
CA GLY A 612 18.77 14.26 -14.41
C GLY A 612 19.58 13.00 -14.10
N ALA A 613 20.13 12.90 -12.89
CA ALA A 613 20.89 11.75 -12.44
C ALA A 613 20.03 10.47 -12.44
N PHE A 614 18.83 10.50 -11.86
CA PHE A 614 17.93 9.35 -11.84
C PHE A 614 17.51 8.93 -13.25
N ASN A 615 17.08 9.88 -14.08
CA ASN A 615 16.63 9.57 -15.44
C ASN A 615 17.77 8.97 -16.28
N GLN A 616 19.00 9.45 -16.14
CA GLN A 616 20.12 8.95 -16.95
C GLN A 616 20.68 7.62 -16.42
N TYR A 617 20.91 7.48 -15.11
CA TYR A 617 21.51 6.26 -14.55
C TYR A 617 20.55 5.06 -14.62
N TYR A 618 19.26 5.29 -14.35
CA TYR A 618 18.23 4.24 -14.36
C TYR A 618 17.37 4.26 -15.64
N GLU A 619 17.90 4.75 -16.76
CA GLU A 619 17.13 4.92 -18.00
C GLU A 619 16.44 3.61 -18.43
N ASP A 620 17.15 2.48 -18.39
CA ASP A 620 16.61 1.16 -18.78
C ASP A 620 15.46 0.67 -17.89
N GLN A 621 15.47 1.09 -16.62
CA GLN A 621 14.45 0.70 -15.65
C GLN A 621 13.24 1.65 -15.68
N VAL A 622 13.42 2.91 -16.06
CA VAL A 622 12.40 3.96 -15.95
C VAL A 622 11.74 4.29 -17.29
N LYS A 623 12.52 4.39 -18.38
CA LYS A 623 12.03 4.89 -19.67
C LYS A 623 10.93 4.00 -20.25
N GLY A 624 9.82 4.63 -20.64
CA GLY A 624 8.64 3.93 -21.15
C GLY A 624 7.77 3.29 -20.06
N LYS A 625 8.11 3.47 -18.77
CA LYS A 625 7.38 2.92 -17.62
C LYS A 625 7.03 4.02 -16.58
N PRO A 626 6.38 5.12 -16.99
CA PRO A 626 6.03 6.19 -16.05
C PRO A 626 4.96 5.73 -15.07
N ILE A 627 4.98 6.26 -13.85
CA ILE A 627 3.86 6.08 -12.92
C ILE A 627 2.62 6.80 -13.46
N SER A 628 1.45 6.27 -13.12
CA SER A 628 0.18 6.88 -13.53
C SER A 628 0.07 8.33 -13.06
N ARG A 629 -0.45 9.23 -13.91
CA ARG A 629 -0.70 10.64 -13.59
C ARG A 629 -1.60 10.84 -12.36
N LYS A 630 -2.36 9.84 -11.93
CA LYS A 630 -3.11 9.90 -10.67
C LYS A 630 -2.20 10.04 -9.43
N PHE A 631 -0.94 9.61 -9.51
CA PHE A 631 0.05 9.74 -8.44
C PHE A 631 0.95 10.96 -8.59
N ASN A 632 0.87 11.70 -9.71
CA ASN A 632 1.65 12.92 -9.92
C ASN A 632 0.77 13.95 -10.65
N ALA A 633 -0.40 14.25 -10.09
CA ALA A 633 -1.33 15.18 -10.71
C ALA A 633 -0.80 16.61 -10.50
N MET A 634 -0.50 17.32 -11.59
CA MET A 634 0.06 18.65 -11.51
C MET A 634 -1.02 19.72 -11.53
N ILE A 635 -0.87 20.75 -10.70
CA ILE A 635 -1.88 21.80 -10.51
C ILE A 635 -2.18 22.61 -11.78
N TYR A 636 -1.21 22.72 -12.69
CA TYR A 636 -1.38 23.43 -13.97
C TYR A 636 -1.94 22.58 -15.11
N LEU A 637 -2.16 21.28 -14.89
CA LEU A 637 -2.82 20.38 -15.83
C LEU A 637 -4.30 20.25 -15.48
N GLU A 638 -5.08 19.63 -16.38
CA GLU A 638 -6.50 19.38 -16.18
C GLU A 638 -6.77 18.71 -14.82
N PHE A 639 -7.85 19.14 -14.17
CA PHE A 639 -8.27 18.56 -12.90
C PHE A 639 -8.62 17.08 -13.04
N ARG A 640 -8.21 16.28 -12.04
CA ARG A 640 -8.41 14.84 -12.02
C ARG A 640 -9.17 14.41 -10.78
N ASP A 641 -10.40 13.92 -10.95
CA ASP A 641 -11.17 13.31 -9.86
C ASP A 641 -10.53 12.03 -9.29
N ASP A 642 -9.74 11.35 -10.12
CA ASP A 642 -9.05 10.12 -9.73
C ASP A 642 -7.68 10.37 -9.07
N ALA A 643 -7.19 11.62 -9.02
CA ALA A 643 -5.89 11.93 -8.43
C ALA A 643 -5.83 11.51 -6.96
N ARG A 644 -4.73 10.86 -6.61
CA ARG A 644 -4.35 10.39 -5.26
C ARG A 644 -3.34 11.32 -4.63
N ILE A 645 -2.39 11.84 -5.41
CA ILE A 645 -1.41 12.83 -5.00
C ILE A 645 -1.47 13.99 -5.99
N VAL A 646 -1.61 15.20 -5.47
CA VAL A 646 -1.47 16.43 -6.24
C VAL A 646 -0.14 17.06 -5.89
N HIS A 647 0.67 17.30 -6.90
CA HIS A 647 2.01 17.85 -6.80
C HIS A 647 1.99 19.29 -7.33
N LEU A 648 2.36 20.26 -6.48
CA LEU A 648 2.49 21.66 -6.83
C LEU A 648 3.81 21.92 -7.58
N HIS A 649 4.16 21.03 -8.51
CA HIS A 649 5.35 21.13 -9.35
C HIS A 649 5.37 22.48 -10.08
N GLY A 650 6.50 23.19 -10.06
CA GLY A 650 6.60 24.53 -10.63
C GLY A 650 5.84 25.60 -9.81
N PRO A 651 4.81 26.28 -10.35
CA PRO A 651 4.14 27.38 -9.67
C PRO A 651 3.48 26.98 -8.34
N LYS A 652 3.91 27.65 -7.28
CA LYS A 652 3.32 27.59 -5.93
C LYS A 652 2.11 28.52 -5.75
N MET A 653 1.35 28.36 -4.66
CA MET A 653 0.17 29.20 -4.36
C MET A 653 0.46 30.70 -4.37
N ASN A 654 1.64 31.14 -3.89
CA ASN A 654 2.06 32.54 -3.98
C ASN A 654 2.16 33.05 -5.42
N HIS A 655 2.68 32.24 -6.34
CA HIS A 655 2.81 32.59 -7.75
C HIS A 655 1.46 32.67 -8.44
N TYR A 656 0.52 31.80 -8.06
CA TYR A 656 -0.86 31.89 -8.53
C TYR A 656 -1.56 33.13 -7.98
N LEU A 657 -1.33 33.48 -6.71
CA LEU A 657 -1.88 34.72 -6.15
C LEU A 657 -1.33 35.96 -6.86
N GLU A 658 -0.03 35.99 -7.15
CA GLU A 658 0.61 37.03 -7.96
C GLU A 658 -0.03 37.11 -9.36
N TYR A 659 -0.18 35.97 -10.03
CA TYR A 659 -0.81 35.88 -11.35
C TYR A 659 -2.23 36.42 -11.34
N LEU A 660 -3.04 35.97 -10.39
CA LEU A 660 -4.42 36.43 -10.26
C LEU A 660 -4.46 37.94 -10.02
N ARG A 661 -3.56 38.50 -9.20
CA ARG A 661 -3.55 39.94 -8.92
C ARG A 661 -3.02 40.82 -10.05
N THR A 662 -2.09 40.32 -10.86
CA THR A 662 -1.29 41.18 -11.76
C THR A 662 -1.32 40.75 -13.23
N GLY A 663 -1.86 39.58 -13.53
CA GLY A 663 -1.74 38.94 -14.85
C GLY A 663 -0.33 38.39 -15.15
N ASN A 664 0.59 38.44 -14.17
CA ASN A 664 1.99 38.03 -14.33
C ASN A 664 2.43 37.07 -13.23
N CYS A 665 3.25 36.09 -13.58
CA CYS A 665 4.00 35.28 -12.63
C CYS A 665 5.32 34.83 -13.25
N GLN A 666 6.30 34.49 -12.42
CA GLN A 666 7.62 34.03 -12.89
C GLN A 666 7.60 32.73 -13.71
N PHE A 667 6.53 31.92 -13.61
CA PHE A 667 6.35 30.68 -14.36
C PHE A 667 5.56 30.84 -15.66
N GLY A 668 5.23 32.09 -16.05
CA GLY A 668 4.58 32.43 -17.31
C GLY A 668 3.33 31.60 -17.60
N ASP A 669 3.35 30.87 -18.71
CA ASP A 669 2.22 30.08 -19.20
C ASP A 669 1.73 29.01 -18.22
N LEU A 670 2.57 28.50 -17.33
CA LEU A 670 2.11 27.50 -16.35
C LEU A 670 1.09 28.08 -15.37
N CYS A 671 1.21 29.37 -15.01
CA CYS A 671 0.20 30.04 -14.19
C CYS A 671 -1.08 30.26 -14.99
N THR A 672 -0.96 30.75 -16.22
CA THR A 672 -2.09 30.91 -17.16
C THR A 672 -2.84 29.60 -17.33
N TRP A 673 -2.11 28.51 -17.54
CA TRP A 673 -2.70 27.19 -17.72
C TRP A 673 -3.38 26.71 -16.45
N GLY A 674 -2.74 26.81 -15.28
CA GLY A 674 -3.39 26.42 -14.04
C GLY A 674 -4.69 27.15 -13.77
N VAL A 675 -4.76 28.45 -14.07
CA VAL A 675 -5.97 29.26 -13.87
C VAL A 675 -7.08 28.94 -14.89
N TYR A 676 -6.75 28.88 -16.19
CA TYR A 676 -7.77 28.84 -17.25
C TYR A 676 -8.02 27.46 -17.87
N LYS A 677 -7.05 26.54 -17.78
CA LYS A 677 -7.11 25.20 -18.40
C LYS A 677 -6.89 24.06 -17.41
N GLY A 678 -6.38 24.38 -16.22
CA GLY A 678 -5.89 23.43 -15.26
C GLY A 678 -6.78 23.26 -14.05
N GLY A 679 -6.27 22.55 -13.06
CA GLY A 679 -6.99 22.18 -11.85
C GLY A 679 -6.86 23.16 -10.69
N LEU A 680 -6.17 24.30 -10.86
CA LEU A 680 -5.84 25.22 -9.77
C LEU A 680 -7.03 25.51 -8.85
N CYS A 681 -8.16 25.96 -9.41
CA CYS A 681 -9.27 26.45 -8.59
C CYS A 681 -9.94 25.34 -7.78
N LYS A 682 -10.06 24.13 -8.36
CA LYS A 682 -10.60 22.96 -7.64
C LYS A 682 -9.61 22.47 -6.59
N TYR A 683 -8.32 22.35 -6.94
CA TYR A 683 -7.30 21.91 -5.99
C TYR A 683 -7.06 22.92 -4.87
N ALA A 684 -7.09 24.23 -5.11
CA ALA A 684 -6.96 25.25 -4.07
C ALA A 684 -8.13 25.21 -3.07
N ALA A 685 -9.35 24.87 -3.53
CA ALA A 685 -10.51 24.69 -2.68
C ALA A 685 -10.36 23.50 -1.71
N GLU A 686 -9.65 22.46 -2.13
CA GLU A 686 -9.31 21.30 -1.30
C GLU A 686 -8.11 21.62 -0.39
N TYR A 687 -7.05 22.19 -0.95
CA TYR A 687 -5.77 22.46 -0.28
C TYR A 687 -5.91 23.29 0.99
N ARG A 688 -6.81 24.29 0.97
CA ARG A 688 -7.06 25.17 2.13
C ARG A 688 -7.51 24.44 3.40
N ARG A 689 -8.03 23.21 3.28
CA ARG A 689 -8.45 22.40 4.43
C ARG A 689 -7.25 21.94 5.25
N TYR A 690 -6.10 21.73 4.62
CA TYR A 690 -4.89 21.19 5.26
C TYR A 690 -3.96 22.28 5.80
N VAL A 691 -4.21 23.54 5.44
CA VAL A 691 -3.44 24.73 5.85
C VAL A 691 -4.39 25.89 6.14
N PRO A 692 -5.26 25.77 7.16
CA PRO A 692 -6.30 26.75 7.43
C PRO A 692 -5.74 28.15 7.74
N ASP A 693 -4.51 28.25 8.22
CA ASP A 693 -3.89 29.53 8.60
C ASP A 693 -3.16 30.22 7.44
N TRP A 694 -2.97 29.55 6.29
CA TRP A 694 -2.25 30.14 5.17
C TRP A 694 -3.14 31.08 4.34
N GLN A 695 -3.16 32.37 4.69
CA GLN A 695 -4.03 33.38 4.03
C GLN A 695 -3.91 33.43 2.49
N VAL A 696 -2.76 33.05 1.93
CA VAL A 696 -2.53 32.99 0.49
C VAL A 696 -3.50 32.03 -0.18
N VAL A 697 -3.67 30.81 0.34
CA VAL A 697 -4.55 29.82 -0.30
C VAL A 697 -6.02 30.27 -0.24
N HIS A 698 -6.43 30.93 0.85
CA HIS A 698 -7.77 31.50 0.96
C HIS A 698 -8.01 32.61 -0.06
N HIS A 699 -7.02 33.46 -0.28
CA HIS A 699 -7.11 34.50 -1.32
C HIS A 699 -7.15 33.91 -2.73
N VAL A 700 -6.31 32.90 -3.02
CA VAL A 700 -6.34 32.18 -4.31
C VAL A 700 -7.72 31.55 -4.51
N HIS A 701 -8.24 30.83 -3.52
CA HIS A 701 -9.54 30.20 -3.59
C HIS A 701 -10.67 31.22 -3.83
N ARG A 702 -10.70 32.33 -3.09
CA ARG A 702 -11.69 33.41 -3.28
C ARG A 702 -11.65 34.00 -4.70
N LEU A 703 -10.45 34.32 -5.20
CA LEU A 703 -10.29 34.85 -6.55
C LEU A 703 -10.69 33.83 -7.62
N CYS A 704 -10.39 32.56 -7.40
CA CYS A 704 -10.87 31.46 -8.23
C CYS A 704 -12.41 31.35 -8.23
N SER A 705 -13.05 31.47 -7.07
CA SER A 705 -14.52 31.48 -6.98
C SER A 705 -15.12 32.66 -7.74
N ASN A 706 -14.54 33.86 -7.60
CA ASN A 706 -15.01 35.05 -8.32
C ASN A 706 -14.81 34.93 -9.83
N LEU A 707 -13.69 34.33 -10.26
CA LEU A 707 -13.38 34.04 -11.67
C LEU A 707 -14.39 33.06 -12.27
N VAL A 708 -14.66 31.94 -11.59
CA VAL A 708 -15.66 30.95 -12.04
C VAL A 708 -17.06 31.56 -12.08
N ALA A 709 -17.37 32.48 -11.18
CA ALA A 709 -18.64 33.21 -11.16
C ALA A 709 -18.72 34.36 -12.20
N GLY A 710 -17.65 34.63 -12.95
CA GLY A 710 -17.60 35.76 -13.91
C GLY A 710 -17.68 37.14 -13.26
N THR A 711 -17.46 37.23 -11.95
CA THR A 711 -17.55 38.49 -11.18
C THR A 711 -16.22 39.26 -11.14
N TRP A 712 -15.13 38.61 -11.57
CA TRP A 712 -13.80 39.19 -11.58
C TRP A 712 -12.90 38.43 -12.55
N HIS A 713 -11.98 39.13 -13.21
CA HIS A 713 -10.94 38.54 -14.06
C HIS A 713 -9.55 39.10 -13.70
N PRO A 714 -8.47 38.32 -13.83
CA PRO A 714 -7.11 38.82 -13.71
C PRO A 714 -6.87 39.99 -14.67
N PRO A 715 -6.08 41.01 -14.28
CA PRO A 715 -5.72 42.10 -15.18
C PRO A 715 -5.08 41.54 -16.46
N HIS A 716 -5.69 41.79 -17.62
CA HIS A 716 -5.26 41.20 -18.88
C HIS A 716 -3.81 41.58 -19.23
N LYS A 717 -2.99 40.58 -19.59
CA LYS A 717 -2.01 40.74 -20.67
C LYS A 717 -2.79 40.53 -21.96
N ASN A 718 -3.14 41.59 -22.70
CA ASN A 718 -3.68 41.59 -24.07
C ASN A 718 -3.91 40.18 -24.67
N VAL A 719 -4.97 39.49 -24.24
CA VAL A 719 -5.35 38.22 -24.88
C VAL A 719 -6.15 38.63 -26.11
N PRO A 720 -5.74 38.27 -27.33
CA PRO A 720 -6.51 38.60 -28.53
C PRO A 720 -7.94 38.08 -28.34
N GLN A 721 -8.93 38.96 -28.47
CA GLN A 721 -10.36 38.73 -28.18
C GLN A 721 -11.06 37.64 -29.04
N ASN A 722 -10.34 36.74 -29.70
CA ASN A 722 -10.88 35.93 -30.79
C ASN A 722 -11.33 34.51 -30.44
N THR A 723 -11.43 34.09 -29.18
CA THR A 723 -11.77 32.67 -28.88
C THR A 723 -12.81 32.40 -27.79
N CYS A 724 -13.60 33.38 -27.36
CA CYS A 724 -14.80 33.11 -26.56
C CYS A 724 -16.06 33.40 -27.38
N GLY A 725 -16.39 32.47 -28.29
CA GLY A 725 -17.67 32.43 -28.98
C GLY A 725 -18.33 31.06 -28.77
N ALA A 726 -19.36 31.07 -27.92
CA ALA A 726 -20.41 30.06 -27.67
C ALA A 726 -19.98 28.63 -27.29
#